data_AF-A0A2P6QTW4-F1
#
_entry.id   AF-A0A2P6QTW4-F1
#
_cell.length_a   1.000
_cell.length_b   1.000
_cell.length_c   1.000
_cell.angle_alpha   90.00
_cell.angle_beta   90.00
_cell.angle_gamma   90.00
#
_symmetry.space_group_name_H-M   'P 1'
#
loop_
_entity.id
_entity.type
_entity.pdbx_description
1 polymer ?
#
loop_
_entity_poly.entity_id
_entity_poly.type
_entity_poly.pdbx_seq_one_letter_code
_entity_poly.pdbx_strand_id
1 'polypeptide(L)'
;MEMKKERLVRFYSDKKHHRDSIWDRTEPYRLEKSASAYRVASSSLLKSDNGLVGGTRRFAENFRIGHSKVFPEDHEPWRKRILDPGSEIVLQWNRVFIVSCLVALFVDPLYFYLPMAEGSENSFCMKTDLNLRIIVTFFRTIADFFYFLHMIIKFRTAYVAPSSRVFGRGELVMNPKKIAQRYITSDFSIDLIATLPLPQIVIWFIIPPQNAQTDNTNNALALIVLLQYIPRLYLIFPLSLQLIKATGVVTKTAWAGAAYNLLLYMLASHVLGAAWYLLSIDRYASCWKTFCKKELSPVKCLPNYLDCNTVDQVPRKTWANGTNVFQNCNPESNIFKYGIFGTALTKHAVSSNFITKYFYCLWWGLQQLSSYGQNLTTSTFIGETSFAILIAIVGLVLFAHLIGNMQTYLQSITVRLEEWRLKRRDTEEWMGHRQLPEDLRQRVRRFDQYKWLATRGVDEEAILHGLPADLRHDIQRHLCLDLVRRVPFFSQMDDQLLDAICERLVSSLSTAGTYIVREGDPVTEMLFIIRGTLDSSTTNGGRTGFFNSITLRPGDFCGEELLNWALLPKSTVNMPSSTRTVIALSEVEAFALRAEDLKFVANQFRRLHSKKLQHTFRFYSHHWRTYAACFIQAAWCRHKRRMMAKDLSSRESFALDEKVAYETAQEEEQEEHHSAGSNSSQAKMNLGVTLLASRFAANTRRGAQKIKDDMPRLPKPAEPDFSTEPEY
;
A
#
# COMPACT_ATOMS: atom_id res chain seq x y z
N MET A 1 -20.24 -0.47 -11.09
CA MET A 1 -19.81 0.78 -10.44
C MET A 1 -18.40 1.06 -10.93
N GLU A 2 -18.27 1.96 -11.92
CA GLU A 2 -17.01 2.20 -12.63
C GLU A 2 -15.94 2.75 -11.68
N MET A 3 -14.80 2.05 -11.61
CA MET A 3 -13.62 2.50 -10.88
C MET A 3 -12.97 3.65 -11.65
N LYS A 4 -13.28 4.89 -11.25
CA LYS A 4 -12.55 6.07 -11.71
C LYS A 4 -11.13 6.07 -11.14
N LYS A 5 -10.18 6.29 -12.06
CA LYS A 5 -8.73 6.35 -11.89
C LYS A 5 -8.23 7.04 -10.63
N GLU A 6 -7.18 6.44 -10.09
CA GLU A 6 -6.26 6.90 -9.06
C GLU A 6 -5.88 8.38 -9.22
N ARG A 7 -6.04 9.16 -8.15
CA ARG A 7 -5.30 10.40 -7.94
C ARG A 7 -4.26 10.16 -6.85
N LEU A 8 -3.02 9.94 -7.30
CA LEU A 8 -1.84 9.91 -6.46
C LEU A 8 -1.71 11.24 -5.68
N VAL A 9 -1.31 11.14 -4.42
CA VAL A 9 -1.02 12.28 -3.53
C VAL A 9 0.12 13.12 -4.13
N ARG A 10 -0.18 14.37 -4.49
CA ARG A 10 0.82 15.41 -4.76
C ARG A 10 0.62 16.52 -3.74
N PHE A 11 1.59 16.68 -2.85
CA PHE A 11 1.74 17.91 -2.07
C PHE A 11 2.12 19.03 -3.05
N TYR A 12 1.29 20.07 -3.11
CA TYR A 12 1.54 21.26 -3.94
C TYR A 12 2.70 22.05 -3.32
N SER A 13 3.84 22.08 -4.01
CA SER A 13 4.88 23.09 -3.80
C SER A 13 4.61 24.25 -4.76
N ASP A 14 4.19 25.39 -4.23
CA ASP A 14 3.91 26.59 -5.02
C ASP A 14 5.23 27.35 -5.26
N LYS A 15 5.82 27.19 -6.46
CA LYS A 15 6.82 28.13 -6.99
C LYS A 15 6.16 28.93 -8.11
N LYS A 16 5.82 30.19 -7.80
CA LYS A 16 5.43 31.22 -8.76
C LYS A 16 6.51 31.40 -9.83
N HIS A 17 6.15 31.24 -11.10
CA HIS A 17 6.70 32.03 -12.20
C HIS A 17 5.60 32.39 -13.19
N HIS A 18 5.72 33.60 -13.74
CA HIS A 18 4.75 34.30 -14.59
C HIS A 18 4.44 33.58 -15.92
N ARG A 19 3.15 33.57 -16.25
CA ARG A 19 2.46 33.82 -17.54
C ARG A 19 3.24 33.58 -18.86
N ASP A 20 2.70 32.70 -19.72
CA ASP A 20 2.04 33.08 -20.97
C ASP A 20 1.22 31.93 -21.60
N SER A 21 0.18 32.32 -22.33
CA SER A 21 -0.94 31.53 -22.87
C SER A 21 -0.76 31.15 -24.36
N ILE A 22 -1.31 30.00 -24.80
CA ILE A 22 -2.30 29.84 -25.91
C ILE A 22 -2.39 28.38 -26.44
N TRP A 23 -3.64 27.89 -26.51
CA TRP A 23 -4.34 26.87 -27.32
C TRP A 23 -3.82 25.43 -27.63
N ASP A 24 -4.51 24.47 -27.01
CA ASP A 24 -5.48 23.49 -27.57
C ASP A 24 -5.19 22.74 -28.89
N ARG A 25 -4.93 21.42 -28.82
CA ARG A 25 -5.60 20.35 -29.60
C ARG A 25 -5.16 18.92 -29.21
N THR A 26 -6.07 18.00 -29.51
CA THR A 26 -6.31 16.61 -29.09
C THR A 26 -5.42 15.51 -29.72
N GLU A 27 -4.96 14.55 -28.88
CA GLU A 27 -4.70 13.08 -29.09
C GLU A 27 -3.78 12.55 -30.26
N PRO A 28 -3.34 11.27 -30.27
CA PRO A 28 -2.52 10.54 -29.27
C PRO A 28 -1.36 9.67 -29.90
N TYR A 29 -0.54 9.05 -29.03
CA TYR A 29 0.31 7.84 -29.21
C TYR A 29 1.76 7.89 -29.77
N ARG A 30 2.56 6.98 -29.16
CA ARG A 30 3.89 6.40 -29.46
C ARG A 30 5.14 7.16 -28.99
N LEU A 31 5.71 6.64 -27.89
CA LEU A 31 7.08 6.92 -27.45
C LEU A 31 8.01 5.83 -28.00
N GLU A 32 8.80 6.18 -29.02
CA GLU A 32 10.01 5.45 -29.41
C GLU A 32 11.23 6.13 -28.79
N LYS A 33 12.20 5.30 -28.41
CA LYS A 33 13.36 5.60 -27.58
C LYS A 33 14.52 6.00 -28.50
N SER A 34 15.18 7.13 -28.27
CA SER A 34 16.50 7.42 -28.84
C SER A 34 17.34 8.25 -27.88
N ALA A 35 18.63 7.91 -27.85
CA ALA A 35 19.69 8.42 -26.99
C ALA A 35 20.43 9.61 -27.63
N SER A 36 20.97 10.50 -26.80
CA SER A 36 22.30 11.15 -26.92
C SER A 36 22.45 12.09 -25.70
N ALA A 37 23.40 11.91 -24.80
CA ALA A 37 24.82 12.26 -24.90
C ALA A 37 25.05 13.75 -25.23
N TYR A 38 25.35 14.59 -24.24
CA TYR A 38 26.29 15.71 -24.38
C TYR A 38 26.90 16.11 -23.03
N ARG A 39 28.24 16.14 -23.01
CA ARG A 39 29.12 16.72 -21.98
C ARG A 39 29.13 18.24 -22.13
N VAL A 40 29.33 18.99 -21.03
CA VAL A 40 30.13 20.22 -21.03
C VAL A 40 30.94 20.30 -19.74
N ALA A 41 32.21 20.67 -19.91
CA ALA A 41 33.24 20.81 -18.89
C ALA A 41 33.37 22.26 -18.37
N SER A 42 33.78 22.32 -17.11
CA SER A 42 34.57 23.33 -16.37
C SER A 42 34.96 24.67 -17.02
N SER A 43 34.84 25.74 -16.23
CA SER A 43 35.68 26.94 -16.28
C SER A 43 36.33 27.23 -14.92
N SER A 44 37.65 27.39 -14.97
CA SER A 44 38.65 27.73 -13.96
C SER A 44 38.61 29.18 -13.45
N LEU A 45 39.21 29.46 -12.28
CA LEU A 45 40.39 30.36 -12.12
C LEU A 45 40.75 30.68 -10.63
N LEU A 46 42.04 30.50 -10.29
CA LEU A 46 42.95 31.32 -9.43
C LEU A 46 42.68 31.40 -7.89
N LYS A 47 43.65 31.39 -6.95
CA LYS A 47 45.15 31.41 -6.90
C LYS A 47 45.65 31.24 -5.43
N SER A 48 46.93 30.85 -5.24
CA SER A 48 47.86 31.06 -4.09
C SER A 48 47.53 30.38 -2.73
N ASP A 49 48.45 29.85 -1.91
CA ASP A 49 49.91 29.91 -1.83
C ASP A 49 50.48 28.78 -0.94
N ASN A 50 51.77 28.46 -1.08
CA ASN A 50 52.51 27.43 -0.34
C ASN A 50 53.12 27.97 0.99
N GLY A 51 53.33 27.08 1.98
CA GLY A 51 54.15 27.38 3.16
C GLY A 51 54.50 26.15 4.01
N LEU A 52 55.80 25.83 4.05
CA LEU A 52 56.46 24.73 4.77
C LEU A 52 56.85 25.15 6.21
N VAL A 53 56.99 24.18 7.14
CA VAL A 53 58.00 24.05 8.25
C VAL A 53 57.38 23.33 9.48
N GLY A 54 58.18 22.42 10.07
CA GLY A 54 57.76 21.42 11.07
C GLY A 54 57.99 21.77 12.55
N GLY A 55 57.72 20.77 13.41
CA GLY A 55 58.12 20.78 14.83
C GLY A 55 57.12 20.20 15.86
N THR A 56 57.34 18.94 16.28
CA THR A 56 57.21 18.36 17.64
C THR A 56 55.86 18.31 18.45
N ARG A 57 55.49 17.05 18.76
CA ARG A 57 54.98 16.45 20.03
C ARG A 57 53.54 16.74 20.58
N ARG A 58 52.81 15.62 20.64
CA ARG A 58 51.93 15.04 21.71
C ARG A 58 50.46 15.50 21.89
N PHE A 59 49.61 14.48 21.75
CA PHE A 59 48.33 14.17 22.41
C PHE A 59 47.15 15.16 22.32
N ALA A 60 46.18 14.78 21.49
CA ALA A 60 44.75 14.88 21.81
C ALA A 60 43.99 13.80 21.02
N GLU A 61 43.24 12.97 21.75
CA GLU A 61 42.24 12.05 21.23
C GLU A 61 41.22 12.79 20.37
N ASN A 62 40.77 12.19 19.26
CA ASN A 62 39.40 12.36 18.78
C ASN A 62 39.04 11.34 17.68
N PHE A 63 37.89 10.70 17.92
CA PHE A 63 36.99 10.02 17.00
C PHE A 63 37.34 10.08 15.51
N ARG A 64 37.75 8.93 14.94
CA ARG A 64 37.71 8.71 13.48
C ARG A 64 36.41 8.00 13.12
N ILE A 65 35.45 8.79 12.64
CA ILE A 65 34.42 8.33 11.71
C ILE A 65 35.15 7.75 10.50
N GLY A 66 34.96 6.44 10.28
CA GLY A 66 35.51 5.76 9.12
C GLY A 66 34.90 6.34 7.85
N HIS A 67 35.73 7.02 7.05
CA HIS A 67 35.40 7.34 5.67
C HIS A 67 35.00 6.05 4.94
N SER A 68 33.77 6.03 4.41
CA SER A 68 33.37 5.05 3.42
C SER A 68 34.32 5.17 2.23
N LYS A 69 35.11 4.13 1.99
CA LYS A 69 35.80 3.95 0.72
C LYS A 69 34.72 3.74 -0.33
N VAL A 70 34.37 4.81 -1.04
CA VAL A 70 33.66 4.71 -2.32
C VAL A 70 34.65 4.06 -3.29
N PHE A 71 34.43 2.79 -3.60
CA PHE A 71 35.14 2.11 -4.68
C PHE A 71 34.66 2.71 -6.02
N PRO A 72 35.57 3.08 -6.94
CA PRO A 72 35.17 3.38 -8.30
C PRO A 72 34.63 2.09 -8.94
N GLU A 73 33.47 2.17 -9.60
CA GLU A 73 32.94 1.09 -10.43
C GLU A 73 33.81 0.91 -11.68
N ASP A 74 34.95 0.23 -11.52
CA ASP A 74 35.55 -0.49 -12.63
C ASP A 74 34.58 -1.62 -12.99
N HIS A 75 34.01 -1.58 -14.19
CA HIS A 75 33.14 -2.64 -14.69
C HIS A 75 33.96 -3.93 -14.91
N GLU A 76 34.16 -4.67 -13.81
CA GLU A 76 34.67 -6.03 -13.80
C GLU A 76 33.89 -6.86 -14.83
N PRO A 77 34.57 -7.58 -15.75
CA PRO A 77 33.91 -8.38 -16.77
C PRO A 77 32.94 -9.37 -16.12
N TRP A 78 31.77 -9.58 -16.72
CA TRP A 78 30.67 -10.42 -16.16
C TRP A 78 31.15 -11.80 -15.64
N ARG A 79 32.23 -12.34 -16.19
CA ARG A 79 32.89 -13.60 -15.78
C ARG A 79 33.50 -13.59 -14.37
N LYS A 80 33.78 -12.42 -13.78
CA LYS A 80 34.35 -12.26 -12.43
C LYS A 80 33.33 -11.75 -11.40
N ARG A 81 32.14 -11.33 -11.85
CA ARG A 81 31.11 -10.79 -10.96
C ARG A 81 30.43 -11.89 -10.16
N ILE A 82 30.32 -11.69 -8.85
CA ILE A 82 29.54 -12.53 -7.95
C ILE A 82 28.16 -11.90 -7.81
N LEU A 83 27.13 -12.74 -7.93
CA LEU A 83 25.74 -12.32 -7.95
C LEU A 83 25.20 -12.23 -6.52
N ASP A 84 24.58 -11.11 -6.21
CA ASP A 84 23.81 -10.95 -4.97
C ASP A 84 22.51 -11.77 -5.09
N PRO A 85 22.20 -12.67 -4.14
CA PRO A 85 20.96 -13.44 -4.12
C PRO A 85 19.69 -12.56 -4.12
N GLY A 86 19.76 -11.32 -3.61
CA GLY A 86 18.66 -10.35 -3.62
C GLY A 86 18.55 -9.54 -4.91
N SER A 87 19.49 -9.68 -5.85
CA SER A 87 19.47 -8.93 -7.11
C SER A 87 18.29 -9.32 -7.99
N GLU A 88 17.76 -8.34 -8.73
CA GLU A 88 16.63 -8.58 -9.64
C GLU A 88 16.94 -9.65 -10.69
N ILE A 89 18.19 -9.72 -11.15
CA ILE A 89 18.66 -10.71 -12.14
C ILE A 89 18.53 -12.14 -11.58
N VAL A 90 18.99 -12.38 -10.35
CA VAL A 90 18.91 -13.71 -9.72
C VAL A 90 17.45 -14.08 -9.44
N LEU A 91 16.62 -13.14 -8.98
CA LEU A 91 15.20 -13.37 -8.75
C LEU A 91 14.44 -13.68 -10.06
N GLN A 92 14.75 -12.97 -11.15
CA GLN A 92 14.20 -13.26 -12.47
C GLN A 92 14.66 -14.63 -12.99
N TRP A 93 15.95 -14.96 -12.86
CA TRP A 93 16.48 -16.27 -13.22
C TRP A 93 15.82 -17.40 -12.44
N ASN A 94 15.65 -17.25 -11.12
CA ASN A 94 14.98 -18.24 -10.28
C ASN A 94 13.53 -18.48 -10.73
N ARG A 95 12.80 -17.44 -11.14
CA ARG A 95 11.45 -17.59 -11.72
C ARG A 95 11.46 -18.35 -13.05
N VAL A 96 12.37 -17.98 -13.97
CA VAL A 96 12.52 -18.68 -15.25
C VAL A 96 12.89 -20.15 -15.04
N PHE A 97 13.79 -20.41 -14.08
CA PHE A 97 14.22 -21.76 -13.75
C PHE A 97 13.09 -22.60 -13.13
N ILE A 98 12.25 -22.04 -12.24
CA ILE A 98 11.05 -22.74 -11.75
C ILE A 98 10.14 -23.16 -12.91
N VAL A 99 9.89 -22.27 -13.86
CA VAL A 99 9.08 -22.59 -15.04
C VAL A 99 9.73 -23.71 -15.85
N SER A 100 11.04 -23.64 -16.08
CA SER A 100 11.79 -24.72 -16.74
C SER A 100 11.72 -26.05 -16.00
N CYS A 101 11.77 -26.05 -14.66
CA CYS A 101 11.61 -27.25 -13.84
C CYS A 101 10.22 -27.86 -14.02
N LEU A 102 9.15 -27.06 -14.04
CA LEU A 102 7.79 -27.55 -14.28
C LEU A 102 7.64 -28.18 -15.67
N VAL A 103 8.24 -27.56 -16.69
CA VAL A 103 8.29 -28.13 -18.05
C VAL A 103 9.07 -29.45 -18.05
N ALA A 104 10.20 -29.51 -17.35
CA ALA A 104 11.00 -30.74 -17.25
C ALA A 104 10.22 -31.89 -16.60
N LEU A 105 9.53 -31.62 -15.49
CA LEU A 105 8.68 -32.61 -14.82
C LEU A 105 7.50 -33.06 -15.68
N PHE A 106 7.01 -32.21 -16.59
CA PHE A 106 5.99 -32.62 -17.57
C PHE A 106 6.55 -33.54 -18.66
N VAL A 107 7.78 -33.29 -19.12
CA VAL A 107 8.43 -34.08 -20.18
C VAL A 107 8.87 -35.46 -19.67
N ASP A 108 9.33 -35.57 -18.43
CA ASP A 108 9.89 -36.81 -17.86
C ASP A 108 8.95 -38.04 -17.99
N PRO A 109 7.65 -37.98 -17.60
CA PRO A 109 6.73 -39.11 -17.76
C PRO A 109 6.37 -39.44 -19.21
N LEU A 110 6.68 -38.58 -20.19
CA LEU A 110 6.39 -38.89 -21.60
C LEU A 110 7.18 -40.10 -22.10
N TYR A 111 8.32 -40.41 -21.47
CA TYR A 111 9.08 -41.64 -21.73
C TYR A 111 8.30 -42.92 -21.45
N PHE A 112 7.29 -42.88 -20.59
CA PHE A 112 6.45 -44.04 -20.28
C PHE A 112 5.50 -44.42 -21.41
N TYR A 113 5.27 -43.51 -22.37
CA TYR A 113 4.44 -43.77 -23.56
C TYR A 113 5.22 -44.33 -24.76
N LEU A 114 6.53 -44.55 -24.62
CA LEU A 114 7.38 -45.11 -25.67
C LEU A 114 6.99 -46.53 -26.11
N PRO A 115 6.78 -47.50 -25.20
CA PRO A 115 6.39 -48.84 -25.62
C PRO A 115 4.90 -48.85 -26.00
N MET A 116 4.59 -49.46 -27.13
CA MET A 116 3.22 -49.63 -27.64
C MET A 116 3.05 -51.03 -28.24
N ALA A 117 1.80 -51.51 -28.32
CA ALA A 117 1.48 -52.73 -29.04
C ALA A 117 0.91 -52.39 -30.43
N GLU A 118 1.56 -52.89 -31.48
CA GLU A 118 1.13 -52.73 -32.86
C GLU A 118 0.65 -54.09 -33.38
N GLY A 119 -0.48 -54.12 -34.10
CA GLY A 119 -1.05 -55.38 -34.60
C GLY A 119 -2.48 -55.26 -35.13
N SER A 120 -2.90 -56.28 -35.88
CA SER A 120 -4.28 -56.53 -36.27
C SER A 120 -4.86 -57.69 -35.44
N GLU A 121 -6.17 -57.97 -35.56
CA GLU A 121 -6.95 -58.86 -34.68
C GLU A 121 -6.28 -60.20 -34.30
N ASN A 122 -5.43 -60.78 -35.17
CA ASN A 122 -4.80 -62.08 -34.95
C ASN A 122 -3.28 -62.05 -34.69
N SER A 123 -2.61 -60.90 -34.81
CA SER A 123 -1.17 -60.82 -34.56
C SER A 123 -0.76 -59.46 -33.99
N PHE A 124 -0.33 -59.47 -32.73
CA PHE A 124 0.22 -58.30 -32.06
C PHE A 124 1.73 -58.45 -31.82
N CYS A 125 2.42 -57.33 -31.70
CA CYS A 125 3.83 -57.29 -31.29
C CYS A 125 4.13 -55.99 -30.52
N MET A 126 5.19 -56.01 -29.71
CA MET A 126 5.66 -54.84 -29.00
C MET A 126 6.61 -54.03 -29.88
N LYS A 127 6.43 -52.71 -29.87
CA LYS A 127 7.29 -51.76 -30.57
C LYS A 127 7.56 -50.54 -29.70
N THR A 128 8.70 -49.90 -29.93
CA THR A 128 9.01 -48.59 -29.36
C THR A 128 8.73 -47.49 -30.40
N ASP A 129 7.96 -46.47 -30.03
CA ASP A 129 7.70 -45.31 -30.89
C ASP A 129 8.96 -44.44 -31.04
N LEU A 130 9.58 -44.49 -32.22
CA LEU A 130 10.79 -43.75 -32.54
C LEU A 130 10.54 -42.25 -32.67
N ASN A 131 9.37 -41.83 -33.18
CA ASN A 131 9.06 -40.41 -33.36
C ASN A 131 8.89 -39.74 -32.00
N LEU A 132 8.14 -40.38 -31.10
CA LEU A 132 7.98 -39.90 -29.73
C LEU A 132 9.32 -39.89 -28.99
N ARG A 133 10.16 -40.91 -29.18
CA ARG A 133 11.52 -40.98 -28.60
C ARG A 133 12.38 -39.78 -29.01
N ILE A 134 12.40 -39.40 -30.29
CA ILE A 134 13.16 -38.24 -30.78
C ILE A 134 12.60 -36.94 -30.18
N ILE A 135 11.28 -36.76 -30.20
CA ILE A 135 10.62 -35.54 -29.70
C ILE A 135 10.87 -35.35 -28.20
N VAL A 136 10.62 -36.38 -27.39
CA VAL A 136 10.81 -36.29 -25.93
C VAL A 136 12.28 -36.04 -25.60
N THR A 137 13.21 -36.72 -26.27
CA THR A 137 14.65 -36.50 -26.03
C THR A 137 15.11 -35.09 -26.39
N PHE A 138 14.58 -34.49 -27.45
CA PHE A 138 14.86 -33.09 -27.80
C PHE A 138 14.39 -32.09 -26.72
N PHE A 139 13.14 -32.17 -26.26
CA PHE A 139 12.65 -31.26 -25.21
C PHE A 139 13.36 -31.52 -23.87
N ARG A 140 13.71 -32.78 -23.61
CA ARG A 140 14.41 -33.19 -22.41
C ARG A 140 15.85 -32.63 -22.34
N THR A 141 16.58 -32.59 -23.45
CA THR A 141 17.93 -31.99 -23.51
C THR A 141 17.90 -30.48 -23.34
N ILE A 142 16.87 -29.80 -23.86
CA ILE A 142 16.65 -28.37 -23.60
C ILE A 142 16.46 -28.14 -22.11
N ALA A 143 15.63 -28.94 -21.43
CA ALA A 143 15.43 -28.82 -19.99
C ALA A 143 16.74 -29.06 -19.21
N ASP A 144 17.54 -30.06 -19.57
CA ASP A 144 18.85 -30.33 -18.94
C ASP A 144 19.82 -29.14 -19.02
N PHE A 145 19.80 -28.42 -20.14
CA PHE A 145 20.62 -27.24 -20.32
C PHE A 145 20.28 -26.15 -19.29
N PHE A 146 19.00 -25.97 -18.93
CA PHE A 146 18.61 -25.04 -17.87
C PHE A 146 19.08 -25.48 -16.48
N TYR A 147 19.03 -26.77 -16.16
CA TYR A 147 19.60 -27.31 -14.91
C TYR A 147 21.11 -27.08 -14.83
N PHE A 148 21.83 -27.32 -15.93
CA PHE A 148 23.25 -27.04 -16.02
C PHE A 148 23.58 -25.55 -15.83
N LEU A 149 22.83 -24.66 -16.47
CA LEU A 149 23.02 -23.22 -16.31
C LEU A 149 22.71 -22.76 -14.88
N HIS A 150 21.68 -23.33 -14.25
CA HIS A 150 21.34 -23.03 -12.86
C HIS A 150 22.45 -23.49 -11.89
N MET A 151 23.04 -24.66 -12.12
CA MET A 151 24.19 -25.15 -11.36
C MET A 151 25.39 -24.18 -11.47
N ILE A 152 25.69 -23.67 -12.67
CA ILE A 152 26.74 -22.65 -12.87
C ILE A 152 26.43 -21.36 -12.09
N ILE A 153 25.19 -20.91 -12.11
CA ILE A 153 24.76 -19.69 -11.40
C ILE A 153 24.89 -19.86 -9.89
N LYS A 154 24.60 -21.03 -9.32
CA LYS A 154 24.80 -21.30 -7.89
C LYS A 154 26.27 -21.17 -7.45
N PHE A 155 27.23 -21.61 -8.27
CA PHE A 155 28.66 -21.37 -8.00
C PHE A 155 29.05 -19.87 -7.99
N ARG A 156 28.22 -19.01 -8.57
CA ARG A 156 28.44 -17.56 -8.69
C ARG A 156 27.52 -16.72 -7.80
N THR A 157 26.63 -17.36 -7.05
CA THR A 157 25.68 -16.65 -6.19
C THR A 157 26.21 -16.61 -4.76
N ALA A 158 26.28 -15.40 -4.20
CA ALA A 158 26.69 -15.22 -2.81
C ALA A 158 25.64 -15.77 -1.84
N TYR A 159 26.08 -16.04 -0.61
CA TYR A 159 25.20 -16.54 0.43
C TYR A 159 25.24 -15.64 1.66
N VAL A 160 24.15 -15.67 2.42
CA VAL A 160 24.06 -15.00 3.72
C VAL A 160 24.57 -15.94 4.82
N ALA A 161 25.55 -15.49 5.60
CA ALA A 161 26.16 -16.30 6.66
C ALA A 161 25.15 -16.57 7.80
N PRO A 162 24.92 -17.83 8.23
CA PRO A 162 23.96 -18.15 9.30
C PRO A 162 24.29 -17.44 10.62
N SER A 163 25.57 -17.33 10.99
CA SER A 163 26.05 -16.67 12.21
C SER A 163 25.71 -15.18 12.29
N SER A 164 25.57 -14.52 11.13
CA SER A 164 25.23 -13.10 11.06
C SER A 164 23.72 -12.82 11.11
N ARG A 165 22.86 -13.85 11.13
CA ARG A 165 21.39 -13.67 11.19
C ARG A 165 20.88 -13.21 12.56
N VAL A 166 21.71 -13.26 13.59
CA VAL A 166 21.33 -12.95 14.99
C VAL A 166 20.98 -11.46 15.20
N PHE A 167 21.45 -10.57 14.34
CA PHE A 167 21.15 -9.11 14.39
C PHE A 167 20.34 -8.59 13.18
N GLY A 168 19.63 -9.47 12.47
CA GLY A 168 18.73 -9.08 11.37
C GLY A 168 19.41 -8.63 10.06
N ARG A 169 20.68 -8.22 10.09
CA ARG A 169 21.52 -8.04 8.90
C ARG A 169 22.47 -9.22 8.73
N GLY A 170 22.06 -10.17 7.91
CA GLY A 170 22.96 -11.22 7.47
C GLY A 170 24.08 -10.63 6.60
N GLU A 171 25.33 -10.90 6.95
CA GLU A 171 26.51 -10.53 6.17
C GLU A 171 26.59 -11.39 4.91
N LEU A 172 26.75 -10.71 3.77
CA LEU A 172 26.83 -11.33 2.46
C LEU A 172 28.27 -11.79 2.18
N VAL A 173 28.48 -13.11 2.09
CA VAL A 173 29.79 -13.68 1.80
C VAL A 173 30.01 -13.73 0.29
N MET A 174 30.85 -12.81 -0.20
CA MET A 174 31.20 -12.66 -1.62
C MET A 174 32.52 -13.36 -2.02
N ASN A 175 33.08 -14.26 -1.20
CA ASN A 175 34.35 -14.92 -1.56
C ASN A 175 34.10 -16.18 -2.42
N PRO A 176 34.62 -16.27 -3.66
CA PRO A 176 34.32 -17.37 -4.58
C PRO A 176 34.77 -18.74 -4.05
N LYS A 177 35.89 -18.81 -3.32
CA LYS A 177 36.37 -20.08 -2.73
C LYS A 177 35.42 -20.58 -1.64
N LYS A 178 34.93 -19.67 -0.79
CA LYS A 178 33.97 -20.02 0.28
C LYS A 178 32.60 -20.41 -0.29
N ILE A 179 32.16 -19.73 -1.36
CA ILE A 179 30.93 -20.07 -2.08
C ILE A 179 31.02 -21.49 -2.66
N ALA A 180 32.10 -21.77 -3.41
CA ALA A 180 32.31 -23.09 -4.02
C ALA A 180 32.41 -24.21 -2.99
N GLN A 181 33.18 -24.01 -1.92
CA GLN A 181 33.33 -25.00 -0.85
C GLN A 181 31.97 -25.32 -0.20
N ARG A 182 31.20 -24.29 0.17
CA ARG A 182 29.88 -24.47 0.76
C ARG A 182 28.95 -25.22 -0.19
N TYR A 183 28.90 -24.81 -1.45
CA TYR A 183 27.99 -25.42 -2.43
C TYR A 183 28.33 -26.89 -2.71
N ILE A 184 29.61 -27.23 -2.86
CA ILE A 184 30.09 -28.61 -3.06
C ILE A 184 29.70 -29.51 -1.88
N THR A 185 29.74 -28.99 -0.65
CA THR A 185 29.42 -29.78 0.55
C THR A 185 27.93 -29.97 0.82
N SER A 186 27.03 -29.14 0.23
CA SER A 186 25.60 -29.17 0.56
C SER A 186 24.72 -29.65 -0.60
N ASP A 187 24.59 -28.83 -1.64
CA ASP A 187 23.51 -28.97 -2.63
C ASP A 187 24.02 -29.54 -3.97
N PHE A 188 25.34 -29.48 -4.19
CA PHE A 188 25.96 -29.86 -5.46
C PHE A 188 25.63 -31.28 -5.91
N SER A 189 25.65 -32.26 -5.01
CA SER A 189 25.34 -33.66 -5.36
C SER A 189 23.93 -33.82 -5.91
N ILE A 190 22.94 -33.12 -5.35
CA ILE A 190 21.55 -33.18 -5.79
C ILE A 190 21.40 -32.48 -7.14
N ASP A 191 21.99 -31.30 -7.29
CA ASP A 191 21.98 -30.56 -8.56
C ASP A 191 22.67 -31.36 -9.68
N LEU A 192 23.77 -32.06 -9.37
CA LEU A 192 24.49 -32.90 -10.32
C LEU A 192 23.61 -34.06 -10.80
N ILE A 193 23.00 -34.82 -9.88
CA ILE A 193 22.11 -35.94 -10.24
C ILE A 193 20.92 -35.45 -11.07
N ALA A 194 20.35 -34.29 -10.71
CA ALA A 194 19.25 -33.68 -11.46
C ALA A 194 19.66 -33.22 -12.86
N THR A 195 20.91 -32.81 -13.06
CA THR A 195 21.43 -32.27 -14.33
C THR A 195 21.88 -33.36 -15.32
N LEU A 196 22.26 -34.55 -14.84
CA LEU A 196 22.73 -35.62 -15.73
C LEU A 196 21.65 -36.03 -16.74
N PRO A 197 21.99 -36.34 -18.00
CA PRO A 197 21.02 -36.83 -19.00
C PRO A 197 20.90 -38.38 -18.95
N LEU A 198 20.60 -38.96 -17.78
CA LEU A 198 20.60 -40.42 -17.61
C LEU A 198 19.55 -41.13 -18.51
N PRO A 199 18.28 -40.69 -18.62
CA PRO A 199 17.29 -41.29 -19.50
C PRO A 199 17.75 -41.30 -20.95
N GLN A 200 18.38 -40.22 -21.44
CA GLN A 200 18.87 -40.16 -22.81
C GLN A 200 20.01 -41.15 -23.04
N ILE A 201 20.94 -41.27 -22.08
CA ILE A 201 22.04 -42.23 -22.18
C ILE A 201 21.49 -43.66 -22.21
N VAL A 202 20.59 -44.02 -21.29
CA VAL A 202 20.01 -45.36 -21.23
C VAL A 202 19.21 -45.68 -22.49
N ILE A 203 18.35 -44.77 -22.94
CA ILE A 203 17.49 -44.98 -24.10
C ILE A 203 18.32 -45.11 -25.39
N TRP A 204 19.33 -44.26 -25.60
CA TRP A 204 20.10 -44.27 -26.84
C TRP A 204 21.22 -45.31 -26.89
N PHE A 205 21.89 -45.58 -25.78
CA PHE A 205 23.06 -46.46 -25.76
C PHE A 205 22.79 -47.85 -25.18
N ILE A 206 21.91 -47.97 -24.18
CA ILE A 206 21.66 -49.25 -23.49
C ILE A 206 20.46 -50.00 -24.11
N ILE A 207 19.42 -49.28 -24.53
CA ILE A 207 18.19 -49.85 -25.12
C ILE A 207 18.05 -49.37 -26.58
N PRO A 208 18.94 -49.81 -27.49
CA PRO A 208 18.83 -49.46 -28.89
C PRO A 208 17.55 -50.05 -29.50
N PRO A 209 16.99 -49.43 -30.55
CA PRO A 209 15.73 -49.86 -31.19
C PRO A 209 15.70 -51.34 -31.62
N GLN A 210 16.87 -51.94 -31.83
CA GLN A 210 17.05 -53.28 -32.39
C GLN A 210 17.05 -54.41 -31.34
N ASN A 211 17.14 -54.11 -30.03
CA ASN A 211 17.28 -55.10 -28.94
C ASN A 211 16.13 -55.01 -27.91
N ALA A 212 14.90 -54.74 -28.34
CA ALA A 212 13.83 -54.25 -27.46
C ALA A 212 13.25 -55.27 -26.45
N GLN A 213 13.73 -56.52 -26.39
CA GLN A 213 13.06 -57.57 -25.61
C GLN A 213 13.97 -58.23 -24.55
N THR A 214 14.15 -57.58 -23.40
CA THR A 214 14.35 -58.31 -22.13
C THR A 214 13.47 -57.69 -21.04
N ASP A 215 12.92 -58.50 -20.13
CA ASP A 215 12.03 -58.09 -19.02
C ASP A 215 12.60 -56.95 -18.15
N ASN A 216 13.91 -56.72 -18.26
CA ASN A 216 14.66 -55.71 -17.52
C ASN A 216 14.57 -54.30 -18.15
N THR A 217 14.16 -54.14 -19.42
CA THR A 217 14.25 -52.84 -20.11
C THR A 217 13.17 -51.84 -19.67
N ASN A 218 11.90 -52.23 -19.61
CA ASN A 218 10.81 -51.35 -19.18
C ASN A 218 10.93 -50.97 -17.70
N ASN A 219 11.34 -51.93 -16.87
CA ASN A 219 11.59 -51.70 -15.45
C ASN A 219 12.82 -50.81 -15.24
N ALA A 220 13.88 -50.95 -16.05
CA ALA A 220 15.02 -50.04 -16.03
C ALA A 220 14.65 -48.62 -16.51
N LEU A 221 13.79 -48.49 -17.52
CA LEU A 221 13.27 -47.18 -17.99
C LEU A 221 12.46 -46.49 -16.90
N ALA A 222 11.55 -47.21 -16.24
CA ALA A 222 10.78 -46.70 -15.11
C ALA A 222 11.70 -46.24 -13.96
N LEU A 223 12.67 -47.08 -13.59
CA LEU A 223 13.61 -46.81 -12.50
C LEU A 223 14.48 -45.59 -12.79
N ILE A 224 15.03 -45.46 -14.01
CA ILE A 224 15.94 -44.35 -14.33
C ILE A 224 15.21 -43.00 -14.40
N VAL A 225 13.98 -43.00 -14.96
CA VAL A 225 13.14 -41.80 -14.99
C VAL A 225 12.78 -41.40 -13.56
N LEU A 226 12.36 -42.35 -12.72
CA LEU A 226 12.03 -42.09 -11.32
C LEU A 226 13.23 -41.58 -10.52
N LEU A 227 14.41 -42.18 -10.70
CA LEU A 227 15.65 -41.81 -10.01
C LEU A 227 16.02 -40.34 -10.26
N GLN A 228 15.74 -39.81 -11.44
CA GLN A 228 15.99 -38.40 -11.76
C GLN A 228 14.84 -37.46 -11.42
N TYR A 229 13.60 -37.96 -11.51
CA TYR A 229 12.41 -37.18 -11.24
C TYR A 229 12.39 -36.67 -9.79
N ILE A 230 12.80 -37.51 -8.82
CA ILE A 230 12.80 -37.16 -7.39
C ILE A 230 13.73 -35.97 -7.08
N PRO A 231 15.04 -35.97 -7.44
CA PRO A 231 15.92 -34.82 -7.28
C PRO A 231 15.37 -33.54 -7.92
N ARG A 232 14.79 -33.63 -9.13
CA ARG A 232 14.23 -32.47 -9.84
C ARG A 232 13.05 -31.86 -9.13
N LEU A 233 12.15 -32.70 -8.63
CA LEU A 233 11.02 -32.27 -7.82
C LEU A 233 11.51 -31.62 -6.51
N TYR A 234 12.50 -32.23 -5.85
CA TYR A 234 13.08 -31.70 -4.62
C TYR A 234 13.63 -30.28 -4.81
N LEU A 235 14.29 -29.97 -5.94
CA LEU A 235 14.88 -28.66 -6.21
C LEU A 235 13.87 -27.50 -6.28
N ILE A 236 12.60 -27.77 -6.57
CA ILE A 236 11.55 -26.75 -6.60
C ILE A 236 11.25 -26.23 -5.19
N PHE A 237 11.32 -27.09 -4.17
CA PHE A 237 10.99 -26.72 -2.78
C PHE A 237 11.93 -25.67 -2.15
N PRO A 238 13.27 -25.84 -2.11
CA PRO A 238 14.15 -24.83 -1.53
C PRO A 238 14.13 -23.53 -2.34
N LEU A 239 13.94 -23.61 -3.66
CA LEU A 239 13.90 -22.45 -4.54
C LEU A 239 12.61 -21.62 -4.35
N SER A 240 11.46 -22.29 -4.27
CA SER A 240 10.19 -21.63 -3.93
C SER A 240 10.22 -21.02 -2.54
N LEU A 241 10.83 -21.68 -1.55
CA LEU A 241 11.01 -21.13 -0.20
C LEU A 241 11.90 -19.88 -0.20
N GLN A 242 12.98 -19.88 -0.97
CA GLN A 242 13.84 -18.69 -1.13
C GLN A 242 13.09 -17.53 -1.77
N LEU A 243 12.28 -17.81 -2.80
CA LEU A 243 11.45 -16.80 -3.44
C LEU A 243 10.42 -16.22 -2.47
N ILE A 244 9.71 -17.07 -1.70
CA ILE A 244 8.75 -16.61 -0.67
C ILE A 244 9.45 -15.74 0.36
N LYS A 245 10.64 -16.11 0.83
CA LYS A 245 11.40 -15.32 1.81
C LYS A 245 11.85 -13.97 1.25
N ALA A 246 12.20 -13.90 -0.03
CA ALA A 246 12.68 -12.67 -0.68
C ALA A 246 11.56 -11.72 -1.12
N THR A 247 10.45 -12.27 -1.65
CA THR A 247 9.35 -11.47 -2.23
C THR A 247 8.04 -11.53 -1.43
N GLY A 248 8.01 -12.22 -0.30
CA GLY A 248 6.81 -12.46 0.53
C GLY A 248 5.80 -13.44 -0.08
N VAL A 249 5.78 -13.58 -1.40
CA VAL A 249 4.85 -14.43 -2.16
C VAL A 249 5.57 -15.10 -3.34
N VAL A 250 5.22 -16.34 -3.68
CA VAL A 250 5.71 -17.05 -4.88
C VAL A 250 5.29 -16.32 -6.16
N THR A 251 4.03 -15.86 -6.20
CA THR A 251 3.42 -15.22 -7.36
C THR A 251 2.92 -13.82 -7.00
N LYS A 252 2.99 -12.87 -7.95
CA LYS A 252 2.52 -11.49 -7.70
C LYS A 252 1.02 -11.38 -7.45
N THR A 253 0.23 -12.35 -7.90
CA THR A 253 -1.24 -12.36 -7.76
C THR A 253 -1.72 -13.67 -7.13
N ALA A 254 -2.82 -13.61 -6.39
CA ALA A 254 -3.48 -14.78 -5.80
C ALA A 254 -3.97 -15.77 -6.87
N TRP A 255 -4.48 -15.27 -8.01
CA TRP A 255 -4.88 -16.09 -9.16
C TRP A 255 -3.73 -16.88 -9.78
N ALA A 256 -2.53 -16.29 -9.87
CA ALA A 256 -1.35 -17.02 -10.33
C ALA A 256 -0.93 -18.12 -9.33
N GLY A 257 -1.13 -17.89 -8.02
CA GLY A 257 -0.90 -18.90 -6.98
C GLY A 257 -1.88 -20.08 -7.07
N ALA A 258 -3.16 -19.79 -7.32
CA ALA A 258 -4.17 -20.80 -7.60
C ALA A 258 -3.82 -21.61 -8.86
N ALA A 259 -3.54 -20.94 -9.99
CA ALA A 259 -3.15 -21.61 -11.24
C ALA A 259 -1.90 -22.49 -11.07
N TYR A 260 -0.91 -22.05 -10.29
CA TYR A 260 0.28 -22.83 -9.97
C TYR A 260 -0.06 -24.12 -9.20
N ASN A 261 -0.93 -24.06 -8.19
CA ASN A 261 -1.36 -25.24 -7.45
C ASN A 261 -2.19 -26.21 -8.30
N LEU A 262 -3.08 -25.68 -9.15
CA LEU A 262 -3.82 -26.49 -10.11
C LEU A 262 -2.88 -27.18 -11.11
N LEU A 263 -1.87 -26.48 -11.61
CA LEU A 263 -0.87 -27.04 -12.52
C LEU A 263 -0.10 -28.19 -11.87
N LEU A 264 0.32 -28.06 -10.60
CA LEU A 264 0.98 -29.15 -9.86
C LEU A 264 0.06 -30.37 -9.69
N TYR A 265 -1.24 -30.14 -9.45
CA TYR A 265 -2.22 -31.22 -9.36
C TYR A 265 -2.42 -31.93 -10.72
N MET A 266 -2.53 -31.16 -11.81
CA MET A 266 -2.60 -31.71 -13.17
C MET A 266 -1.32 -32.47 -13.55
N LEU A 267 -0.15 -32.01 -13.10
CA LEU A 267 1.12 -32.68 -13.30
C LEU A 267 1.19 -34.02 -12.56
N ALA A 268 0.69 -34.08 -11.32
CA ALA A 268 0.58 -35.34 -10.58
C ALA A 268 -0.35 -36.34 -11.30
N SER A 269 -1.47 -35.86 -11.85
CA SER A 269 -2.39 -36.67 -12.66
C SER A 269 -1.71 -37.21 -13.93
N HIS A 270 -0.93 -36.37 -14.62
CA HIS A 270 -0.13 -36.77 -15.79
C HIS A 270 0.87 -37.88 -15.45
N VAL A 271 1.65 -37.71 -14.35
CA VAL A 271 2.61 -38.72 -13.90
C VAL A 271 1.90 -40.04 -13.57
N LEU A 272 0.77 -39.97 -12.86
CA LEU A 272 0.00 -41.15 -12.48
C LEU A 272 -0.56 -41.88 -13.71
N GLY A 273 -1.14 -41.15 -14.65
CA GLY A 273 -1.66 -41.70 -15.91
C GLY A 273 -0.57 -42.35 -16.76
N ALA A 274 0.59 -41.70 -16.86
CA ALA A 274 1.74 -42.24 -17.58
C ALA A 274 2.30 -43.51 -16.93
N ALA A 275 2.40 -43.55 -15.60
CA ALA A 275 2.82 -44.73 -14.86
C ALA A 275 1.84 -45.89 -15.06
N TRP A 276 0.53 -45.61 -15.00
CA TRP A 276 -0.51 -46.61 -15.27
C TRP A 276 -0.45 -47.17 -16.69
N TYR A 277 -0.18 -46.32 -17.70
CA TYR A 277 0.02 -46.78 -19.08
C TYR A 277 1.20 -47.76 -19.18
N LEU A 278 2.37 -47.41 -18.62
CA LEU A 278 3.55 -48.27 -18.67
C LEU A 278 3.31 -49.61 -17.95
N LEU A 279 2.67 -49.57 -16.78
CA LEU A 279 2.31 -50.78 -16.04
C LEU A 279 1.27 -51.62 -16.80
N SER A 280 0.37 -50.99 -17.56
CA SER A 280 -0.60 -51.70 -18.43
C SER A 280 0.11 -52.44 -19.56
N ILE A 281 1.08 -51.79 -20.22
CA ILE A 281 1.92 -52.40 -21.25
C ILE A 281 2.73 -53.57 -20.66
N ASP A 282 3.35 -53.37 -19.50
CA ASP A 282 4.16 -54.39 -18.83
C ASP A 282 3.31 -55.59 -18.42
N ARG A 283 2.09 -55.35 -17.92
CA ARG A 283 1.12 -56.40 -17.61
C ARG A 283 0.68 -57.16 -18.86
N TYR A 284 0.50 -56.47 -19.98
CA TYR A 284 0.14 -57.09 -21.26
C TYR A 284 1.28 -57.95 -21.82
N ALA A 285 2.51 -57.42 -21.82
CA ALA A 285 3.70 -58.16 -22.21
C ALA A 285 3.93 -59.39 -21.30
N SER A 286 3.66 -59.28 -20.01
CA SER A 286 3.75 -60.38 -19.05
C SER A 286 2.77 -61.52 -19.38
N CYS A 287 1.55 -61.21 -19.84
CA CYS A 287 0.62 -62.21 -20.33
C CYS A 287 1.21 -62.96 -21.54
N TRP A 288 1.65 -62.22 -22.56
CA TRP A 288 2.24 -62.82 -23.76
C TRP A 288 3.44 -63.72 -23.45
N LYS A 289 4.35 -63.25 -22.60
CA LYS A 289 5.53 -64.03 -22.17
C LYS A 289 5.14 -65.29 -21.42
N THR A 290 4.12 -65.23 -20.58
CA THR A 290 3.66 -66.38 -19.79
C THR A 290 3.09 -67.49 -20.68
N PHE A 291 2.26 -67.15 -21.66
CA PHE A 291 1.70 -68.13 -22.58
C PHE A 291 2.69 -68.57 -23.66
N CYS A 292 3.55 -67.67 -24.16
CA CYS A 292 4.66 -68.01 -25.05
C CYS A 292 5.58 -69.07 -24.44
N LYS A 293 5.96 -68.93 -23.16
CA LYS A 293 6.78 -69.94 -22.46
C LYS A 293 6.11 -71.32 -22.36
N LYS A 294 4.77 -71.39 -22.43
CA LYS A 294 3.99 -72.63 -22.36
C LYS A 294 3.72 -73.25 -23.74
N GLU A 295 3.98 -72.53 -24.83
CA GLU A 295 3.66 -72.95 -26.18
C GLU A 295 4.84 -73.68 -26.86
N LEU A 296 4.67 -74.99 -27.07
CA LEU A 296 5.70 -75.89 -27.60
C LEU A 296 5.39 -76.41 -29.01
N SER A 297 4.12 -76.38 -29.45
CA SER A 297 3.64 -76.83 -30.76
C SER A 297 2.66 -75.82 -31.36
N PRO A 298 2.60 -75.63 -32.70
CA PRO A 298 3.38 -76.30 -33.75
C PRO A 298 4.83 -75.79 -33.88
N VAL A 299 5.14 -74.59 -33.38
CA VAL A 299 6.49 -74.01 -33.33
C VAL A 299 6.73 -73.47 -31.92
N LYS A 300 7.89 -73.79 -31.33
CA LYS A 300 8.29 -73.25 -30.02
C LYS A 300 8.31 -71.72 -30.07
N CYS A 301 7.54 -71.07 -29.20
CA CYS A 301 7.55 -69.62 -29.10
C CYS A 301 8.89 -69.14 -28.52
N LEU A 302 9.56 -68.22 -29.23
CA LEU A 302 10.74 -67.51 -28.74
C LEU A 302 10.31 -66.12 -28.23
N PRO A 303 10.87 -65.62 -27.10
CA PRO A 303 10.55 -64.29 -26.60
C PRO A 303 10.73 -63.17 -27.63
N ASN A 304 11.67 -63.34 -28.56
CA ASN A 304 11.93 -62.39 -29.64
C ASN A 304 10.77 -62.28 -30.65
N TYR A 305 9.94 -63.33 -30.80
CA TYR A 305 8.78 -63.31 -31.71
C TYR A 305 7.70 -62.30 -31.30
N LEU A 306 7.73 -61.87 -30.03
CA LEU A 306 6.84 -60.86 -29.46
C LEU A 306 7.27 -59.42 -29.83
N ASP A 307 8.46 -59.23 -30.40
CA ASP A 307 8.97 -57.94 -30.87
C ASP A 307 8.60 -57.72 -32.35
N CYS A 308 8.13 -56.52 -32.69
CA CYS A 308 7.79 -56.14 -34.06
C CYS A 308 9.00 -56.17 -35.01
N ASN A 309 10.23 -56.08 -34.50
CA ASN A 309 11.45 -56.21 -35.31
C ASN A 309 11.59 -57.59 -35.98
N THR A 310 10.89 -58.62 -35.48
CA THR A 310 10.95 -59.99 -36.02
C THR A 310 9.78 -60.32 -36.94
N VAL A 311 8.91 -59.35 -37.25
CA VAL A 311 7.67 -59.56 -38.04
C VAL A 311 7.94 -60.21 -39.40
N ASP A 312 9.04 -59.84 -40.05
CA ASP A 312 9.40 -60.32 -41.38
C ASP A 312 10.07 -61.70 -41.39
N GLN A 313 10.45 -62.22 -40.22
CA GLN A 313 11.10 -63.52 -40.11
C GLN A 313 10.12 -64.67 -40.38
N VAL A 314 10.50 -65.59 -41.27
CA VAL A 314 9.67 -66.76 -41.65
C VAL A 314 9.25 -67.61 -40.44
N PRO A 315 10.13 -67.97 -39.47
CA PRO A 315 9.74 -68.75 -38.29
C PRO A 315 8.66 -68.07 -37.43
N ARG A 316 8.70 -66.74 -37.34
CA ARG A 316 7.73 -65.95 -36.60
C ARG A 316 6.37 -65.92 -37.30
N LYS A 317 6.34 -65.83 -38.64
CA LYS A 317 5.09 -65.90 -39.43
C LYS A 317 4.39 -67.26 -39.26
N THR A 318 5.16 -68.35 -39.27
CA THR A 318 4.62 -69.70 -39.03
C THR A 318 4.05 -69.85 -37.62
N TRP A 319 4.76 -69.32 -36.61
CA TRP A 319 4.27 -69.30 -35.23
C TRP A 319 2.99 -68.45 -35.08
N ALA A 320 2.96 -67.24 -35.63
CA ALA A 320 1.84 -66.31 -35.50
C ALA A 320 0.52 -66.85 -36.11
N ASN A 321 0.59 -67.69 -37.15
CA ASN A 321 -0.59 -68.31 -37.76
C ASN A 321 -1.22 -69.43 -36.92
N GLY A 322 -0.46 -70.03 -36.00
CA GLY A 322 -0.90 -71.18 -35.21
C GLY A 322 -0.87 -70.95 -33.69
N THR A 323 -0.65 -69.71 -33.25
CA THR A 323 -0.50 -69.41 -31.82
C THR A 323 -1.84 -69.14 -31.14
N ASN A 324 -1.98 -69.63 -29.91
CA ASN A 324 -3.11 -69.28 -29.04
C ASN A 324 -2.76 -68.17 -28.04
N VAL A 325 -1.55 -67.60 -28.10
CA VAL A 325 -1.08 -66.59 -27.14
C VAL A 325 -1.94 -65.33 -27.17
N PHE A 326 -2.26 -64.80 -28.35
CA PHE A 326 -3.05 -63.57 -28.46
C PHE A 326 -4.50 -63.76 -28.03
N GLN A 327 -5.09 -64.93 -28.32
CA GLN A 327 -6.44 -65.26 -27.88
C GLN A 327 -6.52 -65.44 -26.36
N ASN A 328 -5.56 -66.14 -25.76
CA ASN A 328 -5.48 -66.34 -24.30
C ASN A 328 -5.19 -65.04 -23.52
N CYS A 329 -4.60 -64.06 -24.19
CA CYS A 329 -4.31 -62.74 -23.65
C CYS A 329 -5.33 -61.67 -24.09
N ASN A 330 -6.46 -62.05 -24.70
CA ASN A 330 -7.52 -61.10 -24.99
C ASN A 330 -8.06 -60.53 -23.66
N PRO A 331 -8.09 -59.20 -23.45
CA PRO A 331 -8.59 -58.59 -22.22
C PRO A 331 -10.08 -58.86 -21.92
N GLU A 332 -10.86 -59.25 -22.92
CA GLU A 332 -12.26 -59.68 -22.74
C GLU A 332 -12.38 -61.13 -22.27
N SER A 333 -11.31 -61.92 -22.40
CA SER A 333 -11.27 -63.29 -21.91
C SER A 333 -10.92 -63.32 -20.42
N ASN A 334 -11.61 -64.17 -19.63
CA ASN A 334 -11.32 -64.34 -18.20
C ASN A 334 -10.09 -65.24 -17.93
N ILE A 335 -9.26 -65.50 -18.93
CA ILE A 335 -8.11 -66.42 -18.87
C ILE A 335 -6.94 -65.79 -18.10
N PHE A 336 -6.67 -64.50 -18.34
CA PHE A 336 -5.66 -63.75 -17.63
C PHE A 336 -6.27 -62.53 -16.92
N LYS A 337 -6.04 -62.43 -15.61
CA LYS A 337 -6.60 -61.33 -14.80
C LYS A 337 -5.73 -60.07 -14.94
N TYR A 338 -6.25 -59.09 -15.67
CA TYR A 338 -5.61 -57.78 -15.88
C TYR A 338 -5.92 -56.75 -14.78
N GLY A 339 -7.06 -56.88 -14.09
CA GLY A 339 -7.44 -55.97 -12.99
C GLY A 339 -7.55 -54.51 -13.46
N ILE A 340 -7.00 -53.56 -12.70
CA ILE A 340 -7.01 -52.11 -12.99
C ILE A 340 -6.38 -51.74 -14.34
N PHE A 341 -5.57 -52.62 -14.93
CA PHE A 341 -4.93 -52.40 -16.23
C PHE A 341 -5.80 -52.87 -17.40
N GLY A 342 -6.86 -53.63 -17.13
CA GLY A 342 -7.74 -54.20 -18.16
C GLY A 342 -8.44 -53.13 -19.00
N THR A 343 -8.82 -52.01 -18.39
CA THR A 343 -9.51 -50.91 -19.09
C THR A 343 -8.64 -50.23 -20.16
N ALA A 344 -7.32 -50.16 -19.95
CA ALA A 344 -6.38 -49.67 -20.98
C ALA A 344 -6.38 -50.57 -22.22
N LEU A 345 -6.54 -51.88 -22.02
CA LEU A 345 -6.49 -52.89 -23.07
C LEU A 345 -7.82 -53.01 -23.81
N THR A 346 -8.94 -53.08 -23.10
CA THR A 346 -10.29 -53.15 -23.71
C THR A 346 -10.65 -51.89 -24.49
N LYS A 347 -10.10 -50.74 -24.12
CA LYS A 347 -10.26 -49.48 -24.86
C LYS A 347 -9.16 -49.24 -25.90
N HIS A 348 -8.31 -50.23 -26.16
CA HIS A 348 -7.20 -50.16 -27.14
C HIS A 348 -6.28 -48.94 -26.94
N ALA A 349 -6.12 -48.44 -25.72
CA ALA A 349 -5.26 -47.28 -25.42
C ALA A 349 -3.78 -47.59 -25.72
N VAL A 350 -3.39 -48.84 -25.50
CA VAL A 350 -2.04 -49.37 -25.76
C VAL A 350 -1.66 -49.36 -27.25
N SER A 351 -2.64 -49.43 -28.15
CA SER A 351 -2.44 -49.48 -29.61
C SER A 351 -2.85 -48.19 -30.32
N SER A 352 -3.41 -47.22 -29.60
CA SER A 352 -3.87 -45.95 -30.15
C SER A 352 -2.71 -44.98 -30.43
N ASN A 353 -2.97 -43.99 -31.30
CA ASN A 353 -2.06 -42.88 -31.55
C ASN A 353 -1.74 -42.09 -30.26
N PHE A 354 -0.57 -41.44 -30.22
CA PHE A 354 -0.05 -40.74 -29.04
C PHE A 354 -1.07 -39.79 -28.39
N ILE A 355 -1.74 -38.93 -29.16
CA ILE A 355 -2.68 -37.95 -28.63
C ILE A 355 -3.86 -38.63 -27.92
N THR A 356 -4.46 -39.64 -28.55
CA THR A 356 -5.59 -40.39 -28.00
C THR A 356 -5.21 -41.10 -26.71
N LYS A 357 -4.08 -41.83 -26.72
CA LYS A 357 -3.63 -42.55 -25.52
C LYS A 357 -3.22 -41.59 -24.39
N TYR A 358 -2.59 -40.46 -24.71
CA TYR A 358 -2.21 -39.43 -23.74
C TYR A 358 -3.41 -38.85 -23.01
N PHE A 359 -4.41 -38.34 -23.74
CA PHE A 359 -5.59 -37.73 -23.10
C PHE A 359 -6.41 -38.76 -22.30
N TYR A 360 -6.49 -40.00 -22.79
CA TYR A 360 -7.17 -41.07 -22.06
C TYR A 360 -6.47 -41.41 -20.75
N CYS A 361 -5.14 -41.51 -20.75
CA CYS A 361 -4.37 -41.79 -19.54
C CYS A 361 -4.34 -40.61 -18.57
N LEU A 362 -4.31 -39.36 -19.08
CA LEU A 362 -4.45 -38.16 -18.27
C LEU A 362 -5.83 -38.10 -17.59
N TRP A 363 -6.90 -38.39 -18.33
CA TRP A 363 -8.25 -38.51 -17.79
C TRP A 363 -8.30 -39.56 -16.67
N TRP A 364 -7.75 -40.75 -16.92
CA TRP A 364 -7.68 -41.81 -15.91
C TRP A 364 -6.94 -41.33 -14.65
N GLY A 365 -5.77 -40.72 -14.81
CA GLY A 365 -5.01 -40.18 -13.67
C GLY A 365 -5.78 -39.12 -12.88
N LEU A 366 -6.50 -38.23 -13.57
CA LEU A 366 -7.30 -37.17 -12.95
C LEU A 366 -8.49 -37.76 -12.16
N GLN A 367 -9.19 -38.70 -12.78
CA GLN A 367 -10.28 -39.45 -12.17
C GLN A 367 -9.81 -40.11 -10.87
N GLN A 368 -8.62 -40.74 -10.89
CA GLN A 368 -8.06 -41.40 -9.73
C GLN A 368 -7.58 -40.45 -8.63
N LEU A 369 -6.97 -39.31 -8.96
CA LEU A 369 -6.54 -38.34 -7.93
C LEU A 369 -7.70 -37.59 -7.28
N SER A 370 -8.82 -37.44 -7.98
CA SER A 370 -9.97 -36.69 -7.48
C SER A 370 -10.67 -37.31 -6.26
N SER A 371 -10.36 -38.58 -5.93
CA SER A 371 -11.03 -39.44 -4.95
C SER A 371 -12.53 -39.70 -5.20
N TYR A 372 -13.27 -38.71 -5.69
CA TYR A 372 -14.70 -38.76 -6.02
C TYR A 372 -15.00 -39.65 -7.23
N GLY A 373 -14.09 -39.68 -8.22
CA GLY A 373 -14.24 -40.48 -9.43
C GLY A 373 -13.63 -41.88 -9.38
N GLN A 374 -13.06 -42.31 -8.26
CA GLN A 374 -12.31 -43.57 -8.19
C GLN A 374 -13.21 -44.79 -8.39
N ASN A 375 -12.90 -45.60 -9.39
CA ASN A 375 -13.59 -46.87 -9.68
C ASN A 375 -12.62 -48.05 -9.83
N LEU A 376 -11.60 -48.11 -8.96
CA LEU A 376 -10.56 -49.15 -9.02
C LEU A 376 -11.12 -50.51 -8.63
N THR A 377 -11.07 -51.46 -9.57
CA THR A 377 -11.38 -52.87 -9.34
C THR A 377 -10.10 -53.69 -9.44
N THR A 378 -9.54 -54.08 -8.29
CA THR A 378 -8.25 -54.76 -8.24
C THR A 378 -8.38 -56.28 -8.39
N SER A 379 -7.41 -56.93 -9.05
CA SER A 379 -7.22 -58.38 -8.94
C SER A 379 -6.52 -58.77 -7.63
N THR A 380 -6.27 -60.06 -7.42
CA THR A 380 -5.53 -60.59 -6.26
C THR A 380 -4.00 -60.41 -6.38
N PHE A 381 -3.53 -59.68 -7.39
CA PHE A 381 -2.10 -59.44 -7.61
C PHE A 381 -1.57 -58.37 -6.65
N ILE A 382 -0.61 -58.75 -5.80
CA ILE A 382 -0.07 -57.90 -4.71
C ILE A 382 0.40 -56.54 -5.24
N GLY A 383 1.15 -56.50 -6.35
CA GLY A 383 1.67 -55.23 -6.90
C GLY A 383 0.59 -54.26 -7.35
N GLU A 384 -0.52 -54.78 -7.87
CA GLU A 384 -1.68 -53.98 -8.26
C GLU A 384 -2.43 -53.45 -7.03
N THR A 385 -2.67 -54.30 -6.04
CA THR A 385 -3.33 -53.89 -4.79
C THR A 385 -2.52 -52.82 -4.06
N SER A 386 -1.19 -52.99 -3.98
CA SER A 386 -0.29 -51.98 -3.40
C SER A 386 -0.31 -50.65 -4.17
N PHE A 387 -0.33 -50.70 -5.50
CA PHE A 387 -0.43 -49.50 -6.33
C PHE A 387 -1.78 -48.78 -6.15
N ALA A 388 -2.89 -49.52 -6.07
CA ALA A 388 -4.21 -48.96 -5.81
C ALA A 388 -4.31 -48.30 -4.42
N ILE A 389 -3.75 -48.92 -3.37
CA ILE A 389 -3.68 -48.33 -2.02
C ILE A 389 -2.87 -47.02 -2.06
N LEU A 390 -1.73 -47.00 -2.75
CA LEU A 390 -0.92 -45.80 -2.90
C LEU A 390 -1.69 -44.67 -3.59
N ILE A 391 -2.41 -44.98 -4.69
CA ILE A 391 -3.26 -44.02 -5.40
C ILE A 391 -4.33 -43.44 -4.49
N ALA A 392 -5.00 -44.29 -3.69
CA ALA A 392 -6.04 -43.84 -2.78
C ALA A 392 -5.51 -42.84 -1.74
N ILE A 393 -4.37 -43.14 -1.11
CA ILE A 393 -3.75 -42.29 -0.10
C ILE A 393 -3.24 -40.98 -0.73
N VAL A 394 -2.48 -41.07 -1.82
CA VAL A 394 -1.89 -39.90 -2.49
C VAL A 394 -2.98 -39.00 -3.08
N GLY A 395 -4.02 -39.57 -3.70
CA GLY A 395 -5.17 -38.84 -4.23
C GLY A 395 -5.88 -38.03 -3.14
N LEU A 396 -6.19 -38.65 -2.00
CA LEU A 396 -6.85 -37.99 -0.88
C LEU A 396 -6.03 -36.79 -0.37
N VAL A 397 -4.72 -36.98 -0.15
CA VAL A 397 -3.83 -35.92 0.36
C VAL A 397 -3.70 -34.78 -0.64
N LEU A 398 -3.46 -35.07 -1.92
CA LEU A 398 -3.30 -34.05 -2.95
C LEU A 398 -4.59 -33.27 -3.20
N PHE A 399 -5.74 -33.94 -3.21
CA PHE A 399 -7.03 -33.28 -3.41
C PHE A 399 -7.40 -32.39 -2.22
N ALA A 400 -7.17 -32.85 -0.98
CA ALA A 400 -7.35 -32.03 0.22
C ALA A 400 -6.42 -30.80 0.21
N HIS A 401 -5.17 -30.96 -0.21
CA HIS A 401 -4.22 -29.85 -0.32
C HIS A 401 -4.64 -28.83 -1.38
N LEU A 402 -5.13 -29.31 -2.54
CA LEU A 402 -5.66 -28.44 -3.59
C LEU A 402 -6.82 -27.59 -3.07
N ILE A 403 -7.82 -28.22 -2.43
CA ILE A 403 -8.98 -27.50 -1.87
C ILE A 403 -8.54 -26.49 -0.81
N GLY A 404 -7.67 -26.90 0.13
CA GLY A 404 -7.19 -26.04 1.21
C GLY A 404 -6.48 -24.80 0.68
N ASN A 405 -5.53 -24.98 -0.24
CA ASN A 405 -4.79 -23.85 -0.83
C ASN A 405 -5.71 -22.93 -1.65
N MET A 406 -6.63 -23.50 -2.44
CA MET A 406 -7.60 -22.72 -3.23
C MET A 406 -8.51 -21.89 -2.31
N GLN A 407 -8.97 -22.47 -1.21
CA GLN A 407 -9.76 -21.76 -0.21
C GLN A 407 -8.98 -20.58 0.39
N THR A 408 -7.73 -20.77 0.79
CA THR A 408 -6.89 -19.68 1.33
C THR A 408 -6.71 -18.55 0.33
N TYR A 409 -6.47 -18.84 -0.95
CA TYR A 409 -6.35 -17.80 -1.98
C TYR A 409 -7.65 -17.05 -2.21
N LEU A 410 -8.79 -17.75 -2.30
CA LEU A 410 -10.09 -17.11 -2.47
C LEU A 410 -10.44 -16.22 -1.26
N GLN A 411 -10.20 -16.72 -0.05
CA GLN A 411 -10.39 -15.95 1.19
C GLN A 411 -9.50 -14.70 1.23
N SER A 412 -8.24 -14.80 0.81
CA SER A 412 -7.32 -13.64 0.81
C SER A 412 -7.83 -12.46 -0.03
N ILE A 413 -8.59 -12.73 -1.09
CA ILE A 413 -9.21 -11.71 -1.95
C ILE A 413 -10.46 -11.14 -1.26
N THR A 414 -11.24 -11.97 -0.56
CA THR A 414 -12.52 -11.55 0.05
C THR A 414 -12.37 -10.92 1.43
N VAL A 415 -11.24 -11.08 2.14
CA VAL A 415 -11.03 -10.56 3.51
C VAL A 415 -11.47 -9.12 3.67
N ARG A 416 -11.01 -8.19 2.82
CA ARG A 416 -11.37 -6.77 2.95
C ARG A 416 -12.86 -6.50 2.69
N LEU A 417 -13.46 -7.26 1.78
CA LEU A 417 -14.89 -7.13 1.48
C LEU A 417 -15.73 -7.71 2.63
N GLU A 418 -15.29 -8.82 3.22
CA GLU A 418 -15.93 -9.45 4.38
C GLU A 418 -15.80 -8.58 5.63
N GLU A 419 -14.63 -8.00 5.91
CA GLU A 419 -14.43 -7.02 6.98
C GLU A 419 -15.42 -5.85 6.87
N TRP A 420 -15.56 -5.27 5.67
CA TRP A 420 -16.54 -4.21 5.43
C TRP A 420 -17.98 -4.68 5.63
N ARG A 421 -18.33 -5.86 5.11
CA ARG A 421 -19.69 -6.43 5.23
C ARG A 421 -20.05 -6.73 6.68
N LEU A 422 -19.13 -7.29 7.45
CA LEU A 422 -19.31 -7.57 8.88
C LEU A 422 -19.50 -6.27 9.65
N LYS A 423 -18.57 -5.31 9.50
CA LYS A 423 -18.67 -4.01 10.17
C LYS A 423 -19.99 -3.29 9.85
N ARG A 424 -20.41 -3.31 8.59
CA ARG A 424 -21.70 -2.71 8.18
C ARG A 424 -22.90 -3.41 8.81
N ARG A 425 -22.89 -4.75 8.86
CA ARG A 425 -23.96 -5.53 9.50
C ARG A 425 -24.04 -5.21 11.00
N ASP A 426 -22.90 -5.22 11.68
CA ASP A 426 -22.82 -4.96 13.12
C ASP A 426 -23.30 -3.54 13.44
N THR A 427 -22.92 -2.53 12.64
CA THR A 427 -23.45 -1.16 12.78
C THR A 427 -24.97 -1.12 12.58
N GLU A 428 -25.51 -1.76 11.53
CA GLU A 428 -26.97 -1.77 11.29
C GLU A 428 -27.75 -2.45 12.41
N GLU A 429 -27.26 -3.58 12.91
CA GLU A 429 -27.87 -4.31 14.02
C GLU A 429 -27.84 -3.48 15.30
N TRP A 430 -26.69 -2.86 15.60
CA TRP A 430 -26.57 -1.93 16.72
C TRP A 430 -27.53 -0.74 16.61
N MET A 431 -27.67 -0.13 15.42
CA MET A 431 -28.61 0.97 15.18
C MET A 431 -30.08 0.51 15.34
N GLY A 432 -30.40 -0.70 14.89
CA GLY A 432 -31.71 -1.31 15.03
C GLY A 432 -32.08 -1.59 16.48
N HIS A 433 -31.16 -2.19 17.25
CA HIS A 433 -31.35 -2.46 18.68
C HIS A 433 -31.53 -1.18 19.51
N ARG A 434 -30.90 -0.08 19.10
CA ARG A 434 -31.04 1.23 19.74
C ARG A 434 -32.23 2.05 19.22
N GLN A 435 -32.99 1.53 18.26
CA GLN A 435 -34.16 2.20 17.67
C GLN A 435 -33.84 3.61 17.16
N LEU A 436 -32.68 3.78 16.52
CA LEU A 436 -32.28 5.09 16.01
C LEU A 436 -33.24 5.59 14.91
N PRO A 437 -33.62 6.88 14.90
CA PRO A 437 -34.37 7.49 13.81
C PRO A 437 -33.71 7.31 12.45
N GLU A 438 -34.50 7.18 11.38
CA GLU A 438 -33.98 6.88 10.05
C GLU A 438 -33.01 7.97 9.53
N ASP A 439 -33.24 9.24 9.86
CA ASP A 439 -32.33 10.34 9.49
C ASP A 439 -30.93 10.17 10.14
N LEU A 440 -30.89 9.72 11.40
CA LEU A 440 -29.64 9.42 12.09
C LEU A 440 -28.96 8.21 11.46
N ARG A 441 -29.71 7.15 11.15
CA ARG A 441 -29.18 5.95 10.49
C ARG A 441 -28.58 6.27 9.12
N GLN A 442 -29.26 7.10 8.32
CA GLN A 442 -28.74 7.54 7.02
C GLN A 442 -27.44 8.34 7.16
N ARG A 443 -27.33 9.22 8.17
CA ARG A 443 -26.07 9.94 8.45
C ARG A 443 -24.93 9.00 8.86
N VAL A 444 -25.20 8.03 9.73
CA VAL A 444 -24.22 7.01 10.12
C VAL A 444 -23.77 6.19 8.90
N ARG A 445 -24.69 5.71 8.06
CA ARG A 445 -24.37 4.98 6.82
C ARG A 445 -23.48 5.79 5.89
N ARG A 446 -23.79 7.08 5.69
CA ARG A 446 -22.99 7.98 4.85
C ARG A 446 -21.59 8.15 5.40
N PHE A 447 -21.47 8.36 6.72
CA PHE A 447 -20.18 8.48 7.40
C PHE A 447 -19.35 7.20 7.29
N ASP A 448 -19.92 6.04 7.59
CA ASP A 448 -19.21 4.76 7.50
C ASP A 448 -18.77 4.46 6.05
N GLN A 449 -19.62 4.78 5.07
CA GLN A 449 -19.27 4.65 3.65
C GLN A 449 -18.12 5.57 3.27
N TYR A 450 -18.16 6.85 3.67
CA TYR A 450 -17.09 7.79 3.38
C TYR A 450 -15.78 7.40 4.08
N LYS A 451 -15.84 7.07 5.37
CA LYS A 451 -14.68 6.58 6.15
C LYS A 451 -14.03 5.36 5.49
N TRP A 452 -14.84 4.41 5.02
CA TRP A 452 -14.32 3.25 4.29
C TRP A 452 -13.68 3.63 2.95
N LEU A 453 -14.27 4.55 2.19
CA LEU A 453 -13.71 4.99 0.92
C LEU A 453 -12.39 5.77 1.11
N ALA A 454 -12.29 6.57 2.18
CA ALA A 454 -11.12 7.36 2.51
C ALA A 454 -9.96 6.49 3.03
N THR A 455 -10.22 5.61 4.01
CA THR A 455 -9.14 4.86 4.68
C THR A 455 -9.03 3.40 4.24
N ARG A 456 -9.98 2.88 3.44
CA ARG A 456 -10.11 1.44 3.11
C ARG A 456 -10.14 0.52 4.33
N GLY A 457 -10.68 1.02 5.45
CA GLY A 457 -10.76 0.27 6.70
C GLY A 457 -9.45 0.21 7.48
N VAL A 458 -8.43 0.95 7.04
CA VAL A 458 -7.18 1.10 7.77
C VAL A 458 -7.39 2.06 8.95
N ASP A 459 -6.83 1.68 10.09
CA ASP A 459 -6.73 2.53 11.27
C ASP A 459 -5.36 3.22 11.28
N GLU A 460 -5.35 4.51 10.96
CA GLU A 460 -4.13 5.32 10.83
C GLU A 460 -3.37 5.42 12.17
N GLU A 461 -4.09 5.56 13.28
CA GLU A 461 -3.49 5.68 14.61
C GLU A 461 -2.79 4.38 15.00
N ALA A 462 -3.42 3.23 14.76
CA ALA A 462 -2.83 1.93 15.05
C ALA A 462 -1.51 1.68 14.27
N ILE A 463 -1.44 2.13 13.01
CA ILE A 463 -0.21 2.06 12.21
C ILE A 463 0.89 2.92 12.83
N LEU A 464 0.58 4.18 13.16
CA LEU A 464 1.55 5.11 13.73
C LEU A 464 2.04 4.64 15.10
N HIS A 465 1.17 4.06 15.93
CA HIS A 465 1.54 3.49 17.23
C HIS A 465 2.42 2.23 17.13
N GLY A 466 2.35 1.50 16.01
CA GLY A 466 3.23 0.36 15.74
C GLY A 466 4.67 0.75 15.33
N LEU A 467 4.93 2.02 15.06
CA LEU A 467 6.25 2.54 14.68
C LEU A 467 7.04 3.05 15.90
N PRO A 468 8.39 3.00 15.86
CA PRO A 468 9.23 3.72 16.82
C PRO A 468 8.88 5.22 16.86
N ALA A 469 9.04 5.83 18.03
CA ALA A 469 8.67 7.23 18.26
C ALA A 469 9.32 8.20 17.26
N ASP A 470 10.60 8.00 16.94
CA ASP A 470 11.34 8.83 15.99
C ASP A 470 10.71 8.84 14.58
N LEU A 471 10.31 7.67 14.07
CA LEU A 471 9.67 7.55 12.76
C LEU A 471 8.24 8.11 12.77
N ARG A 472 7.49 7.88 13.85
CA ARG A 472 6.16 8.47 14.02
C ARG A 472 6.25 9.99 13.98
N HIS A 473 7.23 10.57 14.69
CA HIS A 473 7.49 12.00 14.72
C HIS A 473 7.76 12.56 13.31
N ASP A 474 8.71 11.98 12.58
CA ASP A 474 9.07 12.42 11.23
C ASP A 474 7.89 12.38 10.26
N ILE A 475 7.07 11.32 10.33
CA ILE A 475 5.86 11.17 9.50
C ILE A 475 4.82 12.23 9.86
N GLN A 476 4.50 12.38 11.14
CA GLN A 476 3.52 13.38 11.59
C GLN A 476 3.96 14.77 11.15
N ARG A 477 5.21 15.16 11.45
CA ARG A 477 5.80 16.43 11.04
C ARG A 477 5.66 16.67 9.54
N HIS A 478 5.96 15.67 8.70
CA HIS A 478 5.83 15.79 7.26
C HIS A 478 4.38 16.06 6.80
N LEU A 479 3.39 15.47 7.48
CA LEU A 479 1.98 15.62 7.13
C LEU A 479 1.36 16.94 7.59
N CYS A 480 1.74 17.45 8.77
CA CYS A 480 1.06 18.60 9.40
C CYS A 480 1.82 19.93 9.36
N LEU A 481 3.16 19.95 9.28
CA LEU A 481 3.95 21.15 9.56
C LEU A 481 3.56 22.35 8.68
N ASP A 482 3.33 22.12 7.40
CA ASP A 482 2.93 23.16 6.45
C ASP A 482 1.53 23.72 6.74
N LEU A 483 0.62 22.89 7.26
CA LEU A 483 -0.72 23.33 7.68
C LEU A 483 -0.65 24.14 8.96
N VAL A 484 0.12 23.68 9.95
CA VAL A 484 0.30 24.38 11.23
C VAL A 484 0.95 25.75 11.01
N ARG A 485 1.99 25.84 10.17
CA ARG A 485 2.68 27.11 9.88
C ARG A 485 1.82 28.16 9.17
N ARG A 486 0.69 27.79 8.56
CA ARG A 486 -0.24 28.76 7.96
C ARG A 486 -0.96 29.60 9.00
N VAL A 487 -1.09 29.12 10.23
CA VAL A 487 -1.61 29.92 11.33
C VAL A 487 -0.55 30.98 11.66
N PRO A 488 -0.84 32.29 11.50
CA PRO A 488 0.15 33.34 11.71
C PRO A 488 0.82 33.30 13.09
N PHE A 489 0.07 32.85 14.10
CA PHE A 489 0.57 32.64 15.46
C PHE A 489 1.64 31.55 15.55
N PHE A 490 1.38 30.36 14.98
CA PHE A 490 2.32 29.24 14.98
C PHE A 490 3.56 29.51 14.10
N SER A 491 3.41 30.31 13.03
CA SER A 491 4.54 30.66 12.13
C SER A 491 5.72 31.37 12.84
N GLN A 492 5.48 31.98 13.99
CA GLN A 492 6.48 32.70 14.78
C GLN A 492 7.15 31.84 15.86
N MET A 493 6.77 30.57 15.96
CA MET A 493 7.30 29.63 16.95
C MET A 493 8.59 28.96 16.45
N ASP A 494 9.37 28.46 17.39
CA ASP A 494 10.51 27.59 17.11
C ASP A 494 10.06 26.19 16.69
N ASP A 495 10.92 25.50 15.93
CA ASP A 495 10.60 24.19 15.39
C ASP A 495 10.29 23.17 16.48
N GLN A 496 10.96 23.21 17.65
CA GLN A 496 10.66 22.33 18.78
C GLN A 496 9.20 22.43 19.27
N LEU A 497 8.63 23.63 19.22
CA LEU A 497 7.25 23.85 19.64
C LEU A 497 6.25 23.42 18.57
N LEU A 498 6.58 23.68 17.30
CA LEU A 498 5.80 23.20 16.15
C LEU A 498 5.75 21.67 16.13
N ASP A 499 6.88 21.04 16.43
CA ASP A 499 7.05 19.60 16.57
C ASP A 499 6.12 19.04 17.67
N ALA A 500 6.09 19.66 18.85
CA ALA A 500 5.22 19.26 19.95
C ALA A 500 3.71 19.43 19.65
N ILE A 501 3.34 20.40 18.81
CA ILE A 501 1.96 20.58 18.31
C ILE A 501 1.63 19.49 17.28
N CYS A 502 2.55 19.25 16.34
CA CYS A 502 2.37 18.29 15.26
C CYS A 502 2.18 16.85 15.76
N GLU A 503 2.86 16.46 16.84
CA GLU A 503 2.69 15.15 17.47
C GLU A 503 1.29 14.90 18.06
N ARG A 504 0.58 15.98 18.41
CA ARG A 504 -0.74 15.95 19.07
C ARG A 504 -1.91 16.10 18.10
N LEU A 505 -1.64 16.29 16.81
CA LEU A 505 -2.70 16.37 15.81
C LEU A 505 -3.28 14.99 15.53
N VAL A 506 -4.61 14.94 15.51
CA VAL A 506 -5.38 13.71 15.25
C VAL A 506 -6.16 13.87 13.94
N SER A 507 -6.31 12.77 13.19
CA SER A 507 -7.11 12.76 11.95
C SER A 507 -8.60 12.94 12.27
N SER A 508 -9.27 13.81 11.51
CA SER A 508 -10.70 14.12 11.65
C SER A 508 -11.40 14.07 10.29
N LEU A 509 -12.54 13.36 10.25
CA LEU A 509 -13.36 13.16 9.05
C LEU A 509 -14.76 13.69 9.31
N SER A 510 -15.28 14.50 8.39
CA SER A 510 -16.63 15.07 8.48
C SER A 510 -17.38 14.89 7.16
N THR A 511 -18.67 14.56 7.24
CA THR A 511 -19.51 14.37 6.05
C THR A 511 -20.23 15.64 5.63
N ALA A 512 -20.65 15.72 4.36
CA ALA A 512 -21.37 16.89 3.88
C ALA A 512 -22.69 17.13 4.65
N GLY A 513 -22.94 18.38 5.01
CA GLY A 513 -24.08 18.84 5.82
C GLY A 513 -23.89 18.69 7.34
N THR A 514 -22.72 18.25 7.81
CA THR A 514 -22.43 18.20 9.25
C THR A 514 -22.11 19.58 9.81
N TYR A 515 -22.70 19.90 10.95
CA TYR A 515 -22.34 21.06 11.74
C TYR A 515 -21.14 20.67 12.60
N ILE A 516 -19.99 21.28 12.34
CA ILE A 516 -18.77 21.04 13.13
C ILE A 516 -18.90 21.77 14.46
N VAL A 517 -19.28 23.05 14.40
CA VAL A 517 -19.55 23.88 15.59
C VAL A 517 -20.63 24.89 15.23
N ARG A 518 -21.49 25.26 16.17
CA ARG A 518 -22.44 26.37 15.99
C ARG A 518 -21.98 27.61 16.74
N GLU A 519 -22.39 28.78 16.27
CA GLU A 519 -22.17 30.03 16.99
C GLU A 519 -22.74 29.92 18.41
N GLY A 520 -21.91 30.20 19.42
CA GLY A 520 -22.25 30.05 20.85
C GLY A 520 -21.81 28.73 21.49
N ASP A 521 -21.64 27.66 20.70
CA ASP A 521 -21.21 26.35 21.22
C ASP A 521 -19.76 26.39 21.73
N PRO A 522 -19.38 25.59 22.74
CA PRO A 522 -18.00 25.50 23.19
C PRO A 522 -17.10 24.93 22.09
N VAL A 523 -16.01 25.63 21.76
CA VAL A 523 -15.01 25.15 20.81
C VAL A 523 -14.13 24.12 21.50
N THR A 524 -14.15 22.86 21.06
CA THR A 524 -13.37 21.75 21.66
C THR A 524 -12.07 21.44 20.94
N GLU A 525 -12.00 21.76 19.65
CA GLU A 525 -10.86 21.47 18.80
C GLU A 525 -10.65 22.54 17.73
N MET A 526 -9.40 22.72 17.33
CA MET A 526 -9.00 23.54 16.20
C MET A 526 -8.76 22.63 15.00
N LEU A 527 -9.40 22.91 13.86
CA LEU A 527 -9.31 22.07 12.66
C LEU A 527 -8.41 22.72 11.60
N PHE A 528 -7.56 21.91 10.97
CA PHE A 528 -6.72 22.26 9.83
C PHE A 528 -7.18 21.47 8.62
N ILE A 529 -7.72 22.16 7.61
CA ILE A 529 -8.41 21.51 6.49
C ILE A 529 -7.37 20.98 5.49
N ILE A 530 -7.38 19.67 5.26
CA ILE A 530 -6.52 19.01 4.27
C ILE A 530 -7.27 18.91 2.94
N ARG A 531 -8.54 18.50 2.98
CA ARG A 531 -9.43 18.37 1.83
C ARG A 531 -10.86 18.74 2.18
N GLY A 532 -11.61 19.13 1.15
CA GLY A 532 -13.00 19.54 1.27
C GLY A 532 -13.16 21.03 1.52
N THR A 533 -14.40 21.45 1.75
CA THR A 533 -14.77 22.84 1.96
C THR A 533 -15.75 22.98 3.11
N LEU A 534 -15.51 23.96 3.97
CA LEU A 534 -16.40 24.32 5.07
C LEU A 534 -17.00 25.70 4.81
N ASP A 535 -18.25 25.92 5.19
CA ASP A 535 -18.85 27.24 5.28
C ASP A 535 -18.75 27.74 6.72
N SER A 536 -18.26 28.95 6.92
CA SER A 536 -18.14 29.60 8.22
C SER A 536 -18.96 30.88 8.23
N SER A 537 -20.08 30.84 8.93
CA SER A 537 -21.05 31.94 8.98
C SER A 537 -21.20 32.52 10.39
N THR A 538 -21.52 33.80 10.50
CA THR A 538 -21.77 34.46 11.80
C THR A 538 -22.93 35.44 11.70
N THR A 539 -23.74 35.46 12.75
CA THR A 539 -24.83 36.41 12.98
C THR A 539 -24.46 37.51 13.97
N ASN A 540 -23.20 37.53 14.42
CA ASN A 540 -22.67 38.44 15.43
C ASN A 540 -23.57 38.50 16.68
N GLY A 541 -23.83 37.33 17.26
CA GLY A 541 -24.68 37.16 18.43
C GLY A 541 -26.17 37.40 18.16
N GLY A 542 -26.66 37.04 16.97
CA GLY A 542 -28.08 37.16 16.62
C GLY A 542 -28.56 38.57 16.24
N ARG A 543 -27.64 39.45 15.80
CA ARG A 543 -28.02 40.80 15.37
C ARG A 543 -28.86 40.74 14.09
N THR A 544 -30.09 41.24 14.15
CA THR A 544 -31.00 41.24 12.99
C THR A 544 -30.38 42.00 11.80
N GLY A 545 -30.38 41.36 10.63
CA GLY A 545 -29.83 41.92 9.39
C GLY A 545 -28.30 41.79 9.23
N PHE A 546 -27.59 41.14 10.16
CA PHE A 546 -26.16 40.85 10.02
C PHE A 546 -25.94 39.35 9.74
N PHE A 547 -25.46 39.04 8.54
CA PHE A 547 -25.02 37.69 8.17
C PHE A 547 -23.73 37.80 7.36
N ASN A 548 -22.65 37.23 7.86
CA ASN A 548 -21.37 37.18 7.15
C ASN A 548 -20.96 35.71 7.01
N SER A 549 -20.74 35.25 5.78
CA SER A 549 -20.26 33.90 5.51
C SER A 549 -18.98 33.89 4.68
N ILE A 550 -18.08 32.97 5.01
CA ILE A 550 -16.84 32.71 4.30
C ILE A 550 -16.65 31.20 4.10
N THR A 551 -16.24 30.81 2.90
CA THR A 551 -15.90 29.43 2.59
C THR A 551 -14.43 29.16 2.91
N LEU A 552 -14.17 28.24 3.83
CA LEU A 552 -12.85 27.72 4.16
C LEU A 552 -12.47 26.59 3.20
N ARG A 553 -11.24 26.64 2.70
CA ARG A 553 -10.67 25.77 1.68
C ARG A 553 -9.49 24.96 2.23
N PRO A 554 -8.96 23.99 1.47
CA PRO A 554 -7.74 23.28 1.86
C PRO A 554 -6.59 24.24 2.20
N GLY A 555 -5.99 24.04 3.38
CA GLY A 555 -4.98 24.91 3.96
C GLY A 555 -5.51 26.00 4.91
N ASP A 556 -6.82 26.23 4.96
CA ASP A 556 -7.44 27.09 5.96
C ASP A 556 -7.69 26.32 7.27
N PHE A 557 -8.06 27.05 8.32
CA PHE A 557 -8.31 26.50 9.66
C PHE A 557 -9.52 27.16 10.32
N CYS A 558 -10.07 26.53 11.36
CA CYS A 558 -11.10 27.10 12.24
C CYS A 558 -10.90 26.67 13.70
N GLY A 559 -11.57 27.35 14.64
CA GLY A 559 -11.40 27.13 16.08
C GLY A 559 -10.25 27.94 16.69
N GLU A 560 -9.90 29.07 16.08
CA GLU A 560 -8.83 29.97 16.53
C GLU A 560 -9.10 30.60 17.89
N GLU A 561 -10.36 30.59 18.36
CA GLU A 561 -10.75 30.99 19.71
C GLU A 561 -9.99 30.24 20.80
N LEU A 562 -9.60 28.98 20.54
CA LEU A 562 -8.81 28.16 21.44
C LEU A 562 -7.41 28.72 21.71
N LEU A 563 -6.82 29.42 20.74
CA LEU A 563 -5.51 30.04 20.91
C LEU A 563 -5.56 31.10 22.02
N ASN A 564 -6.64 31.88 22.07
CA ASN A 564 -6.80 32.90 23.10
C ASN A 564 -6.97 32.28 24.48
N TRP A 565 -7.77 31.21 24.55
CA TRP A 565 -8.08 30.52 25.79
C TRP A 565 -6.86 29.79 26.37
N ALA A 566 -6.12 29.05 25.55
CA ALA A 566 -4.98 28.25 25.99
C ALA A 566 -3.81 29.10 26.53
N LEU A 567 -3.68 30.35 26.06
CA LEU A 567 -2.62 31.26 26.50
C LEU A 567 -2.93 31.96 27.82
N LEU A 568 -4.14 31.86 28.36
CA LEU A 568 -4.49 32.48 29.65
C LEU A 568 -3.91 31.65 30.80
N PRO A 569 -3.12 32.25 31.72
CA PRO A 569 -2.45 31.52 32.79
C PRO A 569 -3.44 30.94 33.81
N LYS A 570 -4.65 31.50 33.88
CA LYS A 570 -5.81 30.97 34.61
C LYS A 570 -6.97 30.74 33.66
N SER A 571 -6.76 29.99 32.57
CA SER A 571 -7.85 29.57 31.69
C SER A 571 -8.93 28.91 32.55
N THR A 572 -10.16 29.43 32.52
CA THR A 572 -11.29 28.81 33.22
C THR A 572 -11.48 27.39 32.71
N VAL A 573 -12.03 26.50 33.55
CA VAL A 573 -12.43 25.14 33.13
C VAL A 573 -13.37 25.20 31.91
N ASN A 574 -14.12 26.29 31.77
CA ASN A 574 -15.02 26.52 30.65
C ASN A 574 -14.26 26.88 29.37
N MET A 575 -14.64 26.20 28.30
CA MET A 575 -14.15 26.37 26.93
C MET A 575 -14.68 27.67 26.31
N PRO A 576 -13.96 28.29 25.37
CA PRO A 576 -14.44 29.49 24.70
C PRO A 576 -15.65 29.17 23.80
N SER A 577 -16.64 30.05 23.77
CA SER A 577 -17.75 29.96 22.83
C SER A 577 -17.32 30.32 21.41
N SER A 578 -17.80 29.56 20.43
CA SER A 578 -17.53 29.80 19.01
C SER A 578 -18.17 31.10 18.56
N THR A 579 -17.44 31.91 17.80
CA THR A 579 -17.96 33.14 17.18
C THR A 579 -18.71 32.90 15.87
N ARG A 580 -18.57 31.69 15.32
CA ARG A 580 -19.13 31.31 14.01
C ARG A 580 -19.77 29.93 14.03
N THR A 581 -20.73 29.74 13.15
CA THR A 581 -21.25 28.42 12.77
C THR A 581 -20.42 27.87 11.62
N VAL A 582 -19.85 26.68 11.77
CA VAL A 582 -19.05 26.00 10.75
C VAL A 582 -19.77 24.74 10.28
N ILE A 583 -20.02 24.65 8.97
CA ILE A 583 -20.76 23.55 8.34
C ILE A 583 -19.91 22.95 7.22
N ALA A 584 -19.85 21.63 7.13
CA ALA A 584 -19.22 20.94 6.01
C ALA A 584 -20.08 21.02 4.75
N LEU A 585 -19.58 21.67 3.69
CA LEU A 585 -20.27 21.73 2.39
C LEU A 585 -20.00 20.48 1.55
N SER A 586 -18.82 19.89 1.73
CA SER A 586 -18.40 18.64 1.10
C SER A 586 -17.93 17.67 2.17
N GLU A 587 -17.61 16.43 1.78
CA GLU A 587 -16.81 15.54 2.60
C GLU A 587 -15.45 16.21 2.91
N VAL A 588 -15.05 16.22 4.17
CA VAL A 588 -13.89 16.95 4.68
C VAL A 588 -12.94 16.00 5.39
N GLU A 589 -11.65 16.18 5.12
CA GLU A 589 -10.53 15.52 5.76
C GLU A 589 -9.68 16.63 6.40
N ALA A 590 -9.46 16.56 7.72
CA ALA A 590 -8.79 17.59 8.49
C ALA A 590 -7.91 16.98 9.58
N PHE A 591 -6.92 17.72 10.05
CA PHE A 591 -6.30 17.45 11.34
C PHE A 591 -7.00 18.26 12.43
N ALA A 592 -7.18 17.66 13.61
CA ALA A 592 -7.75 18.29 14.79
C ALA A 592 -6.67 18.43 15.87
N LEU A 593 -6.51 19.64 16.41
CA LEU A 593 -5.77 19.90 17.64
C LEU A 593 -6.80 20.12 18.75
N ARG A 594 -6.86 19.17 19.70
CA ARG A 594 -7.80 19.27 20.82
C ARG A 594 -7.37 20.37 21.77
N ALA A 595 -8.34 20.97 22.46
CA ALA A 595 -8.06 22.03 23.41
C ALA A 595 -7.18 21.58 24.59
N GLU A 596 -7.37 20.34 25.07
CA GLU A 596 -6.55 19.73 26.12
C GLU A 596 -5.07 19.65 25.71
N ASP A 597 -4.83 19.22 24.47
CA ASP A 597 -3.51 19.10 23.87
C ASP A 597 -2.84 20.45 23.66
N LEU A 598 -3.59 21.43 23.14
CA LEU A 598 -3.09 22.79 22.98
C LEU A 598 -2.76 23.43 24.34
N LYS A 599 -3.58 23.22 25.36
CA LYS A 599 -3.32 23.73 26.72
C LYS A 599 -2.13 23.05 27.37
N PHE A 600 -1.96 21.74 27.15
CA PHE A 600 -0.77 21.02 27.60
C PHE A 600 0.50 21.65 27.03
N VAL A 601 0.54 21.89 25.71
CA VAL A 601 1.67 22.55 25.04
C VAL A 601 1.85 23.99 25.56
N ALA A 602 0.76 24.73 25.76
CA ALA A 602 0.81 26.08 26.32
C ALA A 602 1.49 26.15 27.69
N ASN A 603 1.14 25.22 28.58
CA ASN A 603 1.70 25.15 29.92
C ASN A 603 3.16 24.70 29.94
N GLN A 604 3.55 23.79 29.05
CA GLN A 604 4.90 23.23 29.02
C GLN A 604 5.94 24.22 28.47
N PHE A 605 5.55 25.05 27.50
CA PHE A 605 6.48 25.94 26.81
C PHE A 605 6.27 27.40 27.22
N ARG A 606 7.02 27.86 28.24
CA ARG A 606 7.01 29.27 28.71
C ARG A 606 7.21 30.31 27.60
N ARG A 607 7.85 29.92 26.49
CA ARG A 607 8.06 30.77 25.31
C ARG A 607 6.75 31.21 24.65
N LEU A 608 5.66 30.45 24.79
CA LEU A 608 4.31 30.83 24.34
C LEU A 608 3.80 32.11 25.03
N HIS A 609 4.33 32.42 26.22
CA HIS A 609 4.05 33.66 26.95
C HIS A 609 5.03 34.80 26.63
N SER A 610 5.87 34.68 25.59
CA SER A 610 6.78 35.76 25.20
C SER A 610 6.02 37.02 24.75
N LYS A 611 6.50 38.21 25.16
CA LYS A 611 5.94 39.51 24.74
C LYS A 611 5.84 39.66 23.22
N LYS A 612 6.77 39.06 22.46
CA LYS A 612 6.75 39.06 20.98
C LYS A 612 5.54 38.27 20.45
N LEU A 613 5.34 37.05 20.94
CA LEU A 613 4.22 36.19 20.55
C LEU A 613 2.88 36.77 21.03
N GLN A 614 2.85 37.38 22.22
CA GLN A 614 1.68 38.11 22.72
C GLN A 614 1.29 39.28 21.81
N HIS A 615 2.27 40.05 21.29
CA HIS A 615 2.00 41.14 20.36
C HIS A 615 1.46 40.63 19.02
N THR A 616 2.09 39.59 18.45
CA THR A 616 1.61 38.91 17.24
C THR A 616 0.17 38.43 17.43
N PHE A 617 -0.09 37.77 18.55
CA PHE A 617 -1.41 37.29 18.92
C PHE A 617 -2.43 38.45 19.02
N ARG A 618 -2.12 39.53 19.73
CA ARG A 618 -2.99 40.73 19.82
C ARG A 618 -3.27 41.31 18.43
N PHE A 619 -2.26 41.33 17.57
CA PHE A 619 -2.37 41.83 16.22
C PHE A 619 -3.28 40.97 15.34
N TYR A 620 -3.29 39.64 15.51
CA TYR A 620 -4.12 38.73 14.70
C TYR A 620 -5.46 38.38 15.33
N SER A 621 -5.62 38.54 16.64
CA SER A 621 -6.84 38.18 17.37
C SER A 621 -8.02 39.07 16.98
N HIS A 622 -9.12 38.44 16.57
CA HIS A 622 -10.35 39.12 16.18
C HIS A 622 -10.93 39.97 17.32
N HIS A 623 -10.87 39.49 18.57
CA HIS A 623 -11.40 40.21 19.73
C HIS A 623 -10.63 41.51 19.99
N TRP A 624 -9.29 41.47 19.90
CA TRP A 624 -8.44 42.66 20.08
C TRP A 624 -8.62 43.66 18.94
N ARG A 625 -8.74 43.19 17.69
CA ARG A 625 -9.04 44.05 16.53
C ARG A 625 -10.40 44.72 16.66
N THR A 626 -11.43 43.98 17.05
CA THR A 626 -12.79 44.51 17.24
C THR A 626 -12.83 45.52 18.37
N TYR A 627 -12.19 45.22 19.51
CA TYR A 627 -12.05 46.16 20.61
C TYR A 627 -11.33 47.44 20.16
N ALA A 628 -10.19 47.32 19.46
CA ALA A 628 -9.45 48.46 18.94
C ALA A 628 -10.29 49.31 17.98
N ALA A 629 -11.04 48.68 17.06
CA ALA A 629 -11.94 49.37 16.15
C ALA A 629 -13.05 50.12 16.90
N CYS A 630 -13.73 49.47 17.84
CA CYS A 630 -14.75 50.09 18.69
C CYS A 630 -14.18 51.25 19.52
N PHE A 631 -12.97 51.08 20.06
CA PHE A 631 -12.27 52.10 20.83
C PHE A 631 -11.93 53.32 19.98
N ILE A 632 -11.35 53.11 18.79
CA ILE A 632 -11.03 54.18 17.83
C ILE A 632 -12.32 54.88 17.39
N GLN A 633 -13.38 54.14 17.08
CA GLN A 633 -14.69 54.70 16.72
C GLN A 633 -15.27 55.56 17.86
N ALA A 634 -15.23 55.08 19.10
CA ALA A 634 -15.70 55.83 20.26
C ALA A 634 -14.87 57.10 20.49
N ALA A 635 -13.54 57.01 20.39
CA ALA A 635 -12.63 58.14 20.52
C ALA A 635 -12.85 59.18 19.41
N TRP A 636 -13.03 58.74 18.16
CA TRP A 636 -13.33 59.59 17.01
C TRP A 636 -14.68 60.30 17.15
N CYS A 637 -15.73 59.58 17.54
CA CYS A 637 -17.05 60.17 17.79
C CYS A 637 -17.01 61.22 18.92
N ARG A 638 -16.15 61.03 19.93
CA ARG A 638 -15.93 62.04 21.00
C ARG A 638 -15.15 63.24 20.49
N HIS A 639 -14.10 63.04 19.70
CA HIS A 639 -13.36 64.13 19.07
C HIS A 639 -14.28 64.98 18.18
N LYS A 640 -15.10 64.33 17.34
CA LYS A 640 -16.09 65.01 16.49
C LYS A 640 -17.10 65.81 17.32
N ARG A 641 -17.62 65.24 18.42
CA ARG A 641 -18.50 65.96 19.36
C ARG A 641 -17.82 67.18 20.00
N ARG A 642 -16.55 67.06 20.39
CA ARG A 642 -15.76 68.19 20.94
C ARG A 642 -15.52 69.28 19.90
N MET A 643 -15.22 68.92 18.66
CA MET A 643 -15.05 69.87 17.56
C MET A 643 -16.35 70.61 17.26
N MET A 644 -17.49 69.89 17.19
CA MET A 644 -18.81 70.49 17.01
C MET A 644 -19.19 71.41 18.18
N ALA A 645 -18.89 71.03 19.43
CA ALA A 645 -19.16 71.86 20.59
C ALA A 645 -18.29 73.13 20.63
N LYS A 646 -17.01 73.03 20.21
CA LYS A 646 -16.12 74.18 20.07
C LYS A 646 -16.60 75.13 18.97
N ASP A 647 -16.95 74.59 17.80
CA ASP A 647 -17.51 75.36 16.68
C ASP A 647 -18.80 76.09 17.09
N LEU A 648 -19.70 75.38 17.78
CA LEU A 648 -20.94 75.97 18.29
C LEU A 648 -20.67 77.04 19.37
N SER A 649 -19.72 76.82 20.29
CA SER A 649 -19.32 77.84 21.27
C SER A 649 -18.66 79.07 20.62
N SER A 650 -17.92 78.88 19.53
CA SER A 650 -17.29 79.98 18.77
C SER A 650 -18.36 80.78 18.03
N ARG A 651 -19.36 80.12 17.45
CA ARG A 651 -20.50 80.80 16.83
C ARG A 651 -21.36 81.55 17.86
N GLU A 652 -21.59 80.96 19.03
CA GLU A 652 -22.30 81.62 20.14
C GLU A 652 -21.52 82.81 20.71
N SER A 653 -20.17 82.75 20.80
CA SER A 653 -19.36 83.89 21.25
C SER A 653 -19.34 85.03 20.23
N PHE A 654 -19.23 84.72 18.93
CA PHE A 654 -19.33 85.74 17.88
C PHE A 654 -20.71 86.41 17.87
N ALA A 655 -21.79 85.65 18.02
CA ALA A 655 -23.15 86.20 18.09
C ALA A 655 -23.39 87.05 19.35
N LEU A 656 -22.74 86.73 20.48
CA LEU A 656 -22.79 87.54 21.70
C LEU A 656 -22.01 88.85 21.55
N ASP A 657 -20.81 88.82 20.99
CA ASP A 657 -20.01 90.03 20.76
C ASP A 657 -20.67 90.96 19.73
N GLU A 658 -21.29 90.41 18.69
CA GLU A 658 -22.08 91.19 17.71
C GLU A 658 -23.32 91.83 18.35
N LYS A 659 -23.99 91.10 19.25
CA LYS A 659 -25.17 91.61 19.97
C LYS A 659 -24.80 92.67 21.02
N VAL A 660 -23.67 92.50 21.71
CA VAL A 660 -23.14 93.51 22.64
C VAL A 660 -22.74 94.77 21.87
N ALA A 661 -22.07 94.65 20.72
CA ALA A 661 -21.71 95.78 19.87
C ALA A 661 -22.94 96.53 19.31
N TYR A 662 -24.00 95.80 18.95
CA TYR A 662 -25.26 96.41 18.50
C TYR A 662 -26.01 97.11 19.65
N GLU A 663 -25.99 96.55 20.86
CA GLU A 663 -26.63 97.14 22.05
C GLU A 663 -25.83 98.34 22.60
N THR A 664 -24.48 98.34 22.51
CA THR A 664 -23.66 99.53 22.86
C THR A 664 -23.84 100.69 21.88
N ALA A 665 -24.01 100.40 20.58
CA ALA A 665 -24.34 101.43 19.60
C ALA A 665 -25.74 102.05 19.83
N GLN A 666 -26.70 101.28 20.38
CA GLN A 666 -28.01 101.81 20.76
C GLN A 666 -28.01 102.61 22.07
N GLU A 667 -27.09 102.33 23.01
CA GLU A 667 -26.92 103.14 24.22
C GLU A 667 -26.25 104.49 23.92
N GLU A 668 -25.33 104.56 22.95
CA GLU A 668 -24.70 105.82 22.53
C GLU A 668 -25.64 106.74 21.71
N GLU A 669 -26.64 106.19 21.00
CA GLU A 669 -27.67 107.00 20.31
C GLU A 669 -28.81 107.51 21.24
N GLN A 670 -28.94 106.99 22.48
CA GLN A 670 -30.01 107.36 23.41
C GLN A 670 -29.65 108.44 24.45
N GLU A 671 -28.40 108.91 24.52
CA GLU A 671 -27.98 109.94 25.49
C GLU A 671 -28.12 111.40 25.03
N GLU A 672 -28.52 111.69 23.78
CA GLU A 672 -28.65 113.09 23.28
C GLU A 672 -30.06 113.71 23.27
N HIS A 673 -31.12 113.04 23.73
CA HIS A 673 -32.44 113.69 23.84
C HIS A 673 -33.20 113.33 25.13
N HIS A 674 -33.21 114.25 26.09
CA HIS A 674 -34.15 114.26 27.21
C HIS A 674 -35.42 115.07 26.89
N SER A 675 -36.61 114.54 27.20
CA SER A 675 -37.48 115.13 28.24
C SER A 675 -38.76 114.32 28.53
N ALA A 676 -39.11 114.31 29.82
CA ALA A 676 -40.43 114.11 30.43
C ALA A 676 -41.11 112.73 30.47
N GLY A 677 -41.29 112.21 31.70
CA GLY A 677 -42.52 111.51 32.10
C GLY A 677 -42.42 110.06 32.58
N SER A 678 -42.45 109.89 33.91
CA SER A 678 -42.93 108.72 34.68
C SER A 678 -42.06 107.45 34.81
N ASN A 679 -41.86 107.05 36.08
CA ASN A 679 -41.45 105.74 36.64
C ASN A 679 -40.44 104.87 35.86
N SER A 680 -39.13 105.05 36.08
CA SER A 680 -38.08 104.18 35.51
C SER A 680 -37.22 103.41 36.53
N SER A 681 -37.53 103.41 37.82
CA SER A 681 -36.74 102.67 38.82
C SER A 681 -36.88 101.14 38.74
N GLN A 682 -37.98 100.62 38.18
CA GLN A 682 -38.20 99.18 38.01
C GLN A 682 -37.54 98.60 36.75
N ALA A 683 -37.42 99.40 35.68
CA ALA A 683 -36.85 98.96 34.40
C ALA A 683 -35.32 98.76 34.46
N LYS A 684 -34.60 99.67 35.14
CA LYS A 684 -33.13 99.54 35.34
C LYS A 684 -32.76 98.35 36.25
N MET A 685 -33.58 98.03 37.26
CA MET A 685 -33.36 96.83 38.08
C MET A 685 -33.64 95.53 37.31
N ASN A 686 -34.68 95.50 36.45
CA ASN A 686 -34.99 94.31 35.65
C ASN A 686 -33.92 94.02 34.58
N LEU A 687 -33.30 95.05 33.99
CA LEU A 687 -32.23 94.86 33.01
C LEU A 687 -30.96 94.26 33.64
N GLY A 688 -30.55 94.80 34.80
CA GLY A 688 -29.42 94.28 35.57
C GLY A 688 -29.64 92.84 36.06
N VAL A 689 -30.87 92.51 36.47
CA VAL A 689 -31.25 91.14 36.86
C VAL A 689 -31.29 90.20 35.64
N THR A 690 -31.71 90.67 34.46
CA THR A 690 -31.73 89.86 33.23
C THR A 690 -30.32 89.62 32.67
N LEU A 691 -29.42 90.59 32.81
CA LEU A 691 -28.02 90.48 32.40
C LEU A 691 -27.22 89.59 33.37
N LEU A 692 -27.49 89.68 34.67
CA LEU A 692 -26.97 88.74 35.68
C LEU A 692 -27.58 87.34 35.51
N ALA A 693 -28.86 87.21 35.20
CA ALA A 693 -29.51 85.93 34.94
C ALA A 693 -29.00 85.27 33.65
N SER A 694 -28.73 86.02 32.58
CA SER A 694 -28.14 85.49 31.35
C SER A 694 -26.67 85.12 31.54
N ARG A 695 -25.88 85.91 32.27
CA ARG A 695 -24.51 85.53 32.67
C ARG A 695 -24.50 84.33 33.62
N PHE A 696 -25.45 84.24 34.56
CA PHE A 696 -25.58 83.09 35.44
C PHE A 696 -26.06 81.85 34.68
N ALA A 697 -26.98 81.96 33.73
CA ALA A 697 -27.41 80.88 32.84
C ALA A 697 -26.28 80.40 31.91
N ALA A 698 -25.47 81.33 31.38
CA ALA A 698 -24.30 81.00 30.56
C ALA A 698 -23.17 80.35 31.40
N ASN A 699 -22.91 80.84 32.61
CA ASN A 699 -21.92 80.25 33.52
C ASN A 699 -22.39 78.92 34.14
N THR A 700 -23.68 78.75 34.42
CA THR A 700 -24.25 77.45 34.84
C THR A 700 -24.28 76.45 33.67
N ARG A 701 -24.46 76.88 32.42
CA ARG A 701 -24.23 76.02 31.23
C ARG A 701 -22.76 75.63 31.04
N ARG A 702 -21.80 76.55 31.26
CA ARG A 702 -20.35 76.22 31.26
C ARG A 702 -19.99 75.28 32.42
N GLY A 703 -20.61 75.44 33.59
CA GLY A 703 -20.47 74.54 34.74
C GLY A 703 -21.12 73.17 34.51
N ALA A 704 -22.26 73.11 33.82
CA ALA A 704 -22.98 71.88 33.49
C ALA A 704 -22.37 71.10 32.31
N GLN A 705 -21.48 71.70 31.50
CA GLN A 705 -20.67 70.98 30.52
C GLN A 705 -19.46 70.24 31.14
N LYS A 706 -19.20 70.41 32.44
CA LYS A 706 -18.34 69.53 33.24
C LYS A 706 -19.07 68.24 33.65
N ILE A 707 -19.84 67.64 32.73
CA ILE A 707 -20.33 66.27 32.92
C ILE A 707 -19.12 65.34 32.80
N LYS A 708 -18.87 64.65 33.91
CA LYS A 708 -17.94 63.54 34.13
C LYS A 708 -17.56 62.84 32.81
N ASP A 709 -16.32 63.09 32.41
CA ASP A 709 -15.70 62.69 31.15
C ASP A 709 -15.30 61.20 31.17
N ASP A 710 -16.17 60.33 31.70
CA ASP A 710 -15.94 58.89 31.78
C ASP A 710 -16.19 58.29 30.39
N MET A 711 -15.18 57.59 29.85
CA MET A 711 -15.39 56.75 28.67
C MET A 711 -16.56 55.79 28.93
N PRO A 712 -17.33 55.40 27.90
CA PRO A 712 -18.06 54.15 27.98
C PRO A 712 -17.03 53.09 28.37
N ARG A 713 -17.23 52.41 29.51
CA ARG A 713 -16.41 51.26 29.91
C ARG A 713 -16.68 50.15 28.90
N LEU A 714 -16.09 50.25 27.71
CA LEU A 714 -15.95 49.11 26.82
C LEU A 714 -15.14 48.10 27.62
N PRO A 715 -15.71 46.92 27.95
CA PRO A 715 -14.97 45.90 28.68
C PRO A 715 -13.73 45.57 27.86
N LYS A 716 -12.57 45.99 28.36
CA LYS A 716 -11.28 45.65 27.76
C LYS A 716 -11.20 44.11 27.76
N PRO A 717 -10.87 43.46 26.63
CA PRO A 717 -10.57 42.05 26.64
C PRO A 717 -9.56 41.78 27.75
N ALA A 718 -9.80 40.75 28.57
CA ALA A 718 -8.95 40.46 29.72
C ALA A 718 -7.49 40.39 29.27
N GLU A 719 -6.65 41.26 29.82
CA GLU A 719 -5.22 41.14 29.60
C GLU A 719 -4.75 39.90 30.35
N PRO A 720 -4.04 38.99 29.69
CA PRO A 720 -3.44 37.89 30.42
C PRO A 720 -2.35 38.48 31.33
N ASP A 721 -2.59 38.41 32.63
CA ASP A 721 -1.64 38.83 33.67
C ASP A 721 -0.69 37.67 33.96
N PHE A 722 0.53 37.81 33.49
CA PHE A 722 1.59 36.79 33.59
C PHE A 722 2.66 37.16 34.63
N SER A 723 2.38 38.12 35.52
CA SER A 723 3.33 38.55 36.54
C SER A 723 3.43 37.61 37.74
N THR A 724 2.52 36.64 37.86
CA THR A 724 2.53 35.65 38.94
C THR A 724 3.23 34.37 38.49
N GLU A 725 4.39 34.06 39.09
CA GLU A 725 4.98 32.73 39.02
C GLU A 725 4.02 31.69 39.62
N PRO A 726 4.00 30.45 39.11
CA PRO A 726 3.20 29.39 39.70
C PRO A 726 3.74 29.05 41.10
N GLU A 727 2.88 29.17 42.12
CA GLU A 727 3.11 28.48 43.40
C GLU A 727 3.01 26.98 43.13
N TYR A 728 4.04 26.25 43.54
CA TYR A 728 4.31 24.83 43.28
C TYR A 728 3.20 23.88 43.73
#